data_AF-A0A5C6G6K1-F1
#
_entry.id   AF-A0A5C6G6K1-F1
#
_cell.length_a   1.000
_cell.length_b   1.000
_cell.length_c   1.000
_cell.angle_alpha   90.00
_cell.angle_beta   90.00
_cell.angle_gamma   90.00
#
_symmetry.space_group_name_H-M   'P 1'
#
loop_
_entity.id
_entity.type
_entity.pdbx_description
1 polymer ?
#
loop_
_entity_poly.entity_id
_entity_poly.type
_entity_poly.pdbx_seq_one_letter_code
_entity_poly.pdbx_strand_id
1 'polypeptide(L)'
;MADFRQLALDFVLENDTAKSVHTAQKAAKVEIETAAPGSNPVARWVESVQPWMPGTSDDDVMRDSDDTPDWTARSKGSLEFLSRTLDHLSPEALKPSQVNLLVAFFGAMFDVDHKAGILPSATALSRIIAMKSFHPNSGKDIIQKVCTLKEDFPRQVSKTRLAVYELLRSLVGNQEVAKDLKQRDGDDATFMKVLLHLCQSERDPDCLMVWFDILRLFLSGYSPSKETLEEVYGTFKAYFPITLPRTAQSGVTPEQLKLQLRQCFSSSHRLASLSIPFLIGKLDQGDGVTVNVKVDVLRTIRACLEEYQDAGDSITPYANRIWTSLKYEVRNGEIEDTIWATLEVLKALTSRLTGDDLRDYTLTVTRDCVVDLATPMYTTAAGRLLVSVLSANPSAFVLMVAPAITHIKENLRHPKSPTHSQDLLKILRVILETRLLLTNVDMTEQDKNDFAAVDGVFKTLYADVYKGPLELSQKPGASEEDLRLSTEAAQGIGSLVGQKEVQSLAFCSDNSTSELTLLLPVSTCAESCETLFNVCTRKWDERSRRIGADDLVNESAKALQRAIQAFPKGFQPLVAQGSLIFRQSIVNLTHESLDVLQSLGPLLGYIGCSSVSENLALSIRQFVEVMRTIELELSAAIEQKASPRIWCSLVAGIHSAARYFNDACLEKHTKADAVDWTLNLDNIAVKYPQLSSLDPGSEADLSTAQPTLGSVNEARSDALLISLYVARSLYRRATQSKETGGQLAESGDFSGSEPQYELRYLYLLSELAGFIVHELDESQQALLEVEKLALNLFREDKVMVSALSPWNWLTSGRLSILSLGILESVRPSRIAELYGTGVAQQILLEGTAIDDSANEVSLRPVKRSVLAVLANKHNIETLDSVMANIETSLQNALQNSRLDNGSRSLKTNLETCLSIFTLMAGLLRRCSSIKVRPLLQLLRTAPDNPLSGYQLGRGLEIIVAPQKLLTKENFAVVRLLWLQKVYIELAKPMLEAALGNDPNITDTLIRTNFSIAALLMVKHLDFSIYEQDADKILRIAIVIAQNLGVGSDGIAALQVIKNILIEAPEQAQDHIRSLVKICAAIFTERGQSMSRSRPDWLPAEYGVTAPSLEIQARCGKIALEIVGGLPRMFEHRHLLAYEPQVQRDLSTACGHGVRELRNTARSARGAWADVK
;
A
#
# COMPACT_ATOMS: atom_id res chain seq x y z
N MET A 1 -8.69 -41.27 -49.57
CA MET A 1 -7.58 -40.43 -50.03
C MET A 1 -8.19 -39.32 -50.83
N ALA A 2 -8.35 -38.15 -50.19
CA ALA A 2 -8.69 -36.93 -50.89
C ALA A 2 -7.55 -36.57 -51.86
N ASP A 3 -7.89 -36.02 -53.02
CA ASP A 3 -6.89 -35.50 -53.95
C ASP A 3 -6.28 -34.21 -53.35
N PHE A 4 -4.96 -34.17 -53.15
CA PHE A 4 -4.26 -32.98 -52.64
C PHE A 4 -4.52 -31.76 -53.53
N ARG A 5 -4.80 -31.95 -54.83
CA ARG A 5 -5.18 -30.87 -55.75
C ARG A 5 -6.53 -30.26 -55.40
N GLN A 6 -7.50 -31.08 -54.99
CA GLN A 6 -8.82 -30.61 -54.56
C GLN A 6 -8.73 -29.89 -53.21
N LEU A 7 -7.95 -30.41 -52.25
CA LEU A 7 -7.73 -29.73 -50.97
C LEU A 7 -7.00 -28.40 -51.14
N ALA A 8 -6.03 -28.32 -52.07
CA ALA A 8 -5.36 -27.06 -52.39
C ALA A 8 -6.35 -26.06 -53.01
N LEU A 9 -7.16 -26.48 -53.99
CA LEU A 9 -8.22 -25.65 -54.60
C LEU A 9 -9.22 -25.12 -53.56
N ASP A 10 -9.73 -26.00 -52.69
CA ASP A 10 -10.65 -25.64 -51.62
C ASP A 10 -10.02 -24.61 -50.67
N PHE A 11 -8.72 -24.76 -50.36
CA PHE A 11 -7.99 -23.81 -49.53
C PHE A 11 -7.80 -22.43 -50.21
N VAL A 12 -7.57 -22.37 -51.52
CA VAL A 12 -7.41 -21.10 -52.26
C VAL A 12 -8.72 -20.31 -52.30
N LEU A 13 -9.83 -21.01 -52.49
CA LEU A 13 -11.16 -20.43 -52.67
C LEU A 13 -11.82 -20.03 -51.34
N GLU A 14 -11.36 -20.58 -50.22
CA GLU A 14 -11.91 -20.33 -48.89
C GLU A 14 -11.42 -19.00 -48.29
N ASN A 15 -12.37 -18.16 -47.85
CA ASN A 15 -12.07 -16.86 -47.24
C ASN A 15 -12.19 -16.88 -45.71
N ASP A 16 -12.74 -17.96 -45.12
CA ASP A 16 -12.84 -18.17 -43.68
C ASP A 16 -11.58 -18.86 -43.11
N THR A 17 -10.84 -18.15 -42.26
CA THR A 17 -9.57 -18.63 -41.69
C THR A 17 -9.73 -19.92 -40.88
N ALA A 18 -10.89 -20.15 -40.24
CA ALA A 18 -11.12 -21.36 -39.46
C ALA A 18 -11.25 -22.61 -40.36
N LYS A 19 -11.87 -22.45 -41.53
CA LYS A 19 -12.05 -23.53 -42.51
C LYS A 19 -10.78 -23.81 -43.29
N SER A 20 -9.99 -22.79 -43.61
CA SER A 20 -8.64 -22.96 -44.18
C SER A 20 -7.73 -23.75 -43.24
N VAL A 21 -7.75 -23.46 -41.93
CA VAL A 21 -7.01 -24.22 -40.91
C VAL A 21 -7.48 -25.67 -40.84
N HIS A 22 -8.80 -25.92 -40.83
CA HIS A 22 -9.33 -27.28 -40.85
C HIS A 22 -8.88 -28.08 -42.10
N THR A 23 -8.83 -27.42 -43.26
CA THR A 23 -8.37 -28.01 -44.52
C THR A 23 -6.89 -28.38 -44.47
N ALA A 24 -6.04 -27.51 -43.91
CA ALA A 24 -4.63 -27.79 -43.67
C ALA A 24 -4.42 -28.92 -42.64
N GLN A 25 -5.21 -28.97 -41.56
CA GLN A 25 -5.16 -30.05 -40.57
C GLN A 25 -5.55 -31.41 -41.18
N LYS A 26 -6.56 -31.42 -42.05
CA LYS A 26 -6.97 -32.63 -42.77
C LYS A 26 -5.87 -33.12 -43.70
N ALA A 27 -5.23 -32.22 -44.45
CA ALA A 27 -4.09 -32.57 -45.30
C ALA A 27 -2.92 -33.16 -44.49
N ALA A 28 -2.57 -32.56 -43.35
CA ALA A 28 -1.49 -33.02 -42.48
C ALA A 28 -1.80 -34.39 -41.83
N LYS A 29 -2.87 -34.46 -41.03
CA LYS A 29 -3.13 -35.61 -40.14
C LYS A 29 -3.78 -36.81 -40.83
N VAL A 30 -4.57 -36.58 -41.88
CA VAL A 30 -5.41 -37.62 -42.50
C VAL A 30 -4.84 -38.12 -43.83
N GLU A 31 -3.99 -37.34 -44.49
CA GLU A 31 -3.46 -37.72 -45.81
C GLU A 31 -1.92 -37.89 -45.80
N ILE A 32 -1.17 -37.15 -44.97
CA ILE A 32 0.29 -37.29 -44.89
C ILE A 32 0.70 -38.28 -43.78
N GLU A 33 0.19 -38.15 -42.56
CA GLU A 33 0.62 -38.99 -41.42
C GLU A 33 0.08 -40.42 -41.45
N THR A 34 -1.14 -40.62 -41.97
CA THR A 34 -1.79 -41.93 -42.08
C THR A 34 -1.52 -42.64 -43.41
N ALA A 35 -0.60 -42.11 -44.23
CA ALA A 35 -0.26 -42.64 -45.54
C ALA A 35 0.49 -43.98 -45.44
N ALA A 36 0.21 -44.89 -46.38
CA ALA A 36 0.87 -46.19 -46.44
C ALA A 36 2.38 -46.05 -46.72
N PRO A 37 3.25 -46.87 -46.10
CA PRO A 37 4.71 -46.70 -46.09
C PRO A 37 5.42 -46.75 -47.46
N GLY A 38 4.74 -47.23 -48.51
CA GLY A 38 5.22 -47.27 -49.90
C GLY A 38 4.70 -46.15 -50.81
N SER A 39 3.81 -45.28 -50.32
CA SER A 39 3.36 -44.09 -51.06
C SER A 39 4.30 -42.91 -50.80
N ASN A 40 4.49 -42.01 -51.78
CA ASN A 40 5.23 -40.75 -51.59
C ASN A 40 4.23 -39.57 -51.50
N PRO A 41 3.47 -39.44 -50.39
CA PRO A 41 2.42 -38.45 -50.25
C PRO A 41 2.98 -37.01 -50.29
N VAL A 42 4.21 -36.81 -49.79
CA VAL A 42 4.87 -35.50 -49.77
C VAL A 42 5.14 -34.97 -51.18
N ALA A 43 5.59 -35.84 -52.12
CA ALA A 43 5.79 -35.42 -53.51
C ALA A 43 4.46 -35.02 -54.18
N ARG A 44 3.39 -35.81 -53.99
CA ARG A 44 2.05 -35.49 -54.51
C ARG A 44 1.45 -34.22 -53.91
N TRP A 45 1.76 -33.96 -52.64
CA TRP A 45 1.35 -32.76 -51.93
C TRP A 45 2.11 -31.51 -52.41
N VAL A 46 3.39 -31.60 -52.74
CA VAL A 46 4.12 -30.49 -53.38
C VAL A 46 3.67 -30.29 -54.84
N GLU A 47 3.45 -31.38 -55.59
CA GLU A 47 2.93 -31.34 -56.97
C GLU A 47 1.50 -30.78 -57.07
N SER A 48 0.70 -30.83 -56.00
CA SER A 48 -0.67 -30.33 -56.04
C SER A 48 -0.75 -28.81 -56.22
N VAL A 49 0.36 -28.13 -55.98
CA VAL A 49 0.53 -26.68 -56.03
C VAL A 49 1.13 -26.20 -57.37
N GLN A 50 1.64 -27.11 -58.20
CA GLN A 50 2.28 -26.82 -59.48
C GLN A 50 1.51 -25.85 -60.41
N PRO A 51 0.16 -25.84 -60.48
CA PRO A 51 -0.59 -24.90 -61.31
C PRO A 51 -0.39 -23.42 -60.96
N TRP A 52 0.07 -23.11 -59.75
CA TRP A 52 0.26 -21.75 -59.28
C TRP A 52 1.74 -21.32 -59.22
N MET A 53 2.68 -22.20 -59.57
CA MET A 53 4.12 -21.90 -59.55
C MET A 53 4.55 -21.05 -60.76
N PRO A 54 5.57 -20.18 -60.62
CA PRO A 54 6.12 -19.42 -61.75
C PRO A 54 6.79 -20.34 -62.79
N GLY A 55 6.41 -20.19 -64.07
CA GLY A 55 7.06 -20.85 -65.22
C GLY A 55 6.41 -22.13 -65.75
N THR A 56 5.19 -22.49 -65.33
CA THR A 56 4.50 -23.74 -65.77
C THR A 56 3.44 -23.57 -66.86
N SER A 57 3.22 -22.36 -67.40
CA SER A 57 2.32 -22.15 -68.53
C SER A 57 3.11 -21.79 -69.80
N ASP A 58 3.07 -22.66 -70.81
CA ASP A 58 3.54 -22.37 -72.18
C ASP A 58 2.64 -21.33 -72.90
N ASP A 59 1.58 -20.85 -72.24
CA ASP A 59 0.59 -19.90 -72.79
C ASP A 59 0.88 -18.43 -72.45
N ASP A 60 1.90 -18.13 -71.64
CA ASP A 60 2.26 -16.74 -71.28
C ASP A 60 3.00 -15.97 -72.39
N VAL A 61 3.16 -16.56 -73.59
CA VAL A 61 3.77 -15.90 -74.76
C VAL A 61 2.71 -15.18 -75.63
N MET A 62 1.40 -15.38 -75.40
CA MET A 62 0.35 -14.84 -76.28
C MET A 62 -0.92 -14.32 -75.58
N ARG A 63 -0.80 -13.69 -74.40
CA ARG A 63 -1.91 -12.93 -73.80
C ARG A 63 -1.53 -11.47 -73.54
N ASP A 64 -2.42 -10.57 -73.94
CA ASP A 64 -2.26 -9.12 -73.86
C ASP A 64 -1.95 -8.64 -72.44
N SER A 65 -1.12 -7.61 -72.38
CA SER A 65 -0.36 -7.09 -71.24
C SER A 65 -1.16 -6.36 -70.14
N ASP A 66 -2.40 -6.74 -69.87
CA ASP A 66 -3.25 -6.06 -68.85
C ASP A 66 -3.87 -6.98 -67.78
N ASP A 67 -3.68 -8.30 -67.85
CA ASP A 67 -4.04 -9.21 -66.75
C ASP A 67 -2.88 -9.26 -65.73
N THR A 68 -2.99 -8.51 -64.64
CA THR A 68 -2.10 -8.71 -63.49
C THR A 68 -2.19 -10.18 -63.04
N PRO A 69 -1.09 -10.94 -62.98
CA PRO A 69 -1.12 -12.30 -62.46
C PRO A 69 -1.80 -12.27 -61.09
N ASP A 70 -2.68 -13.22 -60.79
CA ASP A 70 -3.38 -13.26 -59.50
C ASP A 70 -2.39 -13.66 -58.39
N TRP A 71 -1.54 -12.73 -57.99
CA TRP A 71 -0.50 -12.88 -56.97
C TRP A 71 -1.11 -13.30 -55.63
N THR A 72 -2.37 -12.92 -55.39
CA THR A 72 -3.19 -13.33 -54.25
C THR A 72 -3.55 -14.81 -54.30
N ALA A 73 -4.09 -15.30 -55.43
CA ALA A 73 -4.36 -16.73 -55.62
C ALA A 73 -3.05 -17.56 -55.61
N ARG A 74 -1.95 -17.00 -56.14
CA ARG A 74 -0.62 -17.61 -56.06
C ARG A 74 -0.12 -17.70 -54.62
N SER A 75 -0.12 -16.61 -53.85
CA SER A 75 0.36 -16.61 -52.45
C SER A 75 -0.47 -17.54 -51.56
N LYS A 76 -1.81 -17.43 -51.62
CA LYS A 76 -2.74 -18.28 -50.85
C LYS A 76 -2.68 -19.74 -51.28
N GLY A 77 -2.69 -19.97 -52.60
CA GLY A 77 -2.89 -21.30 -53.17
C GLY A 77 -1.65 -22.16 -53.32
N SER A 78 -0.48 -21.53 -53.52
CA SER A 78 0.76 -22.30 -53.72
C SER A 78 1.51 -22.56 -52.42
N LEU A 79 1.86 -21.52 -51.69
CA LEU A 79 2.85 -21.68 -50.62
C LEU A 79 2.24 -21.53 -49.22
N GLU A 80 1.17 -20.76 -49.05
CA GLU A 80 0.49 -20.67 -47.75
C GLU A 80 -0.18 -22.00 -47.37
N PHE A 81 -0.86 -22.67 -48.30
CA PHE A 81 -1.42 -24.02 -48.06
C PHE A 81 -0.34 -25.02 -47.60
N LEU A 82 0.82 -25.03 -48.27
CA LEU A 82 1.92 -25.92 -47.90
C LEU A 82 2.50 -25.54 -46.53
N SER A 83 2.76 -24.26 -46.29
CA SER A 83 3.27 -23.76 -45.02
C SER A 83 2.33 -24.07 -43.84
N ARG A 84 1.02 -23.85 -44.00
CA ARG A 84 -0.01 -24.16 -42.98
C ARG A 84 -0.19 -25.65 -42.74
N THR A 85 0.00 -26.47 -43.76
CA THR A 85 -0.03 -27.93 -43.59
C THR A 85 1.19 -28.40 -42.79
N LEU A 86 2.37 -27.78 -42.97
CA LEU A 86 3.55 -28.05 -42.16
C LEU A 86 3.38 -27.67 -40.67
N ASP A 87 2.63 -26.62 -40.36
CA ASP A 87 2.31 -26.24 -38.97
C ASP A 87 1.57 -27.35 -38.19
N HIS A 88 0.89 -28.26 -38.89
CA HIS A 88 0.05 -29.30 -38.29
C HIS A 88 0.64 -30.72 -38.39
N LEU A 89 1.83 -30.86 -38.99
CA LEU A 89 2.56 -32.11 -39.10
C LEU A 89 3.37 -32.40 -37.82
N SER A 90 3.40 -33.67 -37.41
CA SER A 90 4.24 -34.11 -36.29
C SER A 90 5.74 -34.01 -36.63
N PRO A 91 6.60 -33.66 -35.66
CA PRO A 91 8.05 -33.48 -35.88
C PRO A 91 8.82 -34.70 -36.42
N GLU A 92 8.19 -35.88 -36.44
CA GLU A 92 8.77 -37.16 -36.86
C GLU A 92 8.21 -37.67 -38.21
N ALA A 93 7.20 -37.01 -38.76
CA ALA A 93 6.47 -37.52 -39.94
C ALA A 93 7.32 -37.55 -41.22
N LEU A 94 8.31 -36.67 -41.34
CA LEU A 94 9.08 -36.49 -42.58
C LEU A 94 10.39 -37.29 -42.58
N LYS A 95 10.67 -37.96 -43.70
CA LYS A 95 11.95 -38.65 -43.94
C LYS A 95 13.05 -37.64 -44.35
N PRO A 96 14.34 -37.93 -44.12
CA PRO A 96 15.44 -37.03 -44.48
C PRO A 96 15.46 -36.61 -45.98
N SER A 97 15.15 -37.53 -46.90
CA SER A 97 15.08 -37.23 -48.33
C SER A 97 13.95 -36.26 -48.70
N GLN A 98 12.82 -36.34 -47.98
CA GLN A 98 11.68 -35.44 -48.15
C GLN A 98 11.97 -34.06 -47.56
N VAL A 99 12.65 -34.00 -46.42
CA VAL A 99 13.11 -32.73 -45.83
C VAL A 99 14.06 -32.01 -46.79
N ASN A 100 15.04 -32.70 -47.38
CA ASN A 100 15.96 -32.10 -48.35
C ASN A 100 15.24 -31.58 -49.61
N LEU A 101 14.23 -32.30 -50.11
CA LEU A 101 13.40 -31.85 -51.22
C LEU A 101 12.64 -30.57 -50.88
N LEU A 102 12.03 -30.49 -49.69
CA LEU A 102 11.29 -29.31 -49.24
C LEU A 102 12.22 -28.11 -49.00
N VAL A 103 13.41 -28.32 -48.43
CA VAL A 103 14.43 -27.28 -48.28
C VAL A 103 14.89 -26.76 -49.65
N ALA A 104 15.08 -27.66 -50.62
CA ALA A 104 15.44 -27.28 -51.98
C ALA A 104 14.33 -26.43 -52.64
N PHE A 105 13.08 -26.89 -52.54
CA PHE A 105 11.90 -26.25 -53.10
C PHE A 105 11.62 -24.86 -52.50
N PHE A 106 11.40 -24.77 -51.19
CA PHE A 106 11.13 -23.47 -50.54
C PHE A 106 12.33 -22.52 -50.61
N GLY A 107 13.55 -23.05 -50.59
CA GLY A 107 14.75 -22.24 -50.78
C GLY A 107 14.83 -21.61 -52.18
N ALA A 108 14.38 -22.30 -53.23
CA ALA A 108 14.39 -21.74 -54.59
C ALA A 108 13.42 -20.56 -54.75
N MET A 109 12.38 -20.48 -53.91
CA MET A 109 11.41 -19.38 -53.97
C MET A 109 12.01 -18.02 -53.61
N PHE A 110 13.14 -17.98 -52.89
CA PHE A 110 13.87 -16.73 -52.62
C PHE A 110 14.64 -16.18 -53.83
N ASP A 111 14.75 -16.94 -54.92
CA ASP A 111 15.37 -16.51 -56.18
C ASP A 111 14.32 -16.29 -57.30
N VAL A 112 13.23 -17.07 -57.25
CA VAL A 112 12.23 -17.10 -58.34
C VAL A 112 11.00 -16.22 -58.08
N ASP A 113 10.56 -16.03 -56.82
CA ASP A 113 9.33 -15.28 -56.50
C ASP A 113 9.52 -14.28 -55.35
N HIS A 114 10.06 -13.11 -55.69
CA HIS A 114 10.34 -12.04 -54.74
C HIS A 114 9.10 -11.28 -54.25
N LYS A 115 7.88 -11.54 -54.77
CA LYS A 115 6.68 -10.74 -54.45
C LYS A 115 5.69 -11.47 -53.55
N ALA A 116 5.41 -12.75 -53.82
CA ALA A 116 4.36 -13.49 -53.11
C ALA A 116 4.90 -14.69 -52.30
N GLY A 117 6.09 -15.21 -52.66
CA GLY A 117 6.57 -16.49 -52.14
C GLY A 117 7.46 -16.42 -50.90
N ILE A 118 8.00 -15.25 -50.55
CA ILE A 118 9.00 -15.12 -49.47
C ILE A 118 8.41 -15.45 -48.09
N LEU A 119 7.26 -14.86 -47.73
CA LEU A 119 6.66 -15.03 -46.41
C LEU A 119 6.28 -16.50 -46.13
N PRO A 120 5.50 -17.18 -47.00
CA PRO A 120 5.18 -18.59 -46.77
C PRO A 120 6.41 -19.51 -46.80
N SER A 121 7.41 -19.23 -47.63
CA SER A 121 8.64 -20.03 -47.70
C SER A 121 9.49 -19.87 -46.43
N ALA A 122 9.62 -18.66 -45.89
CA ALA A 122 10.31 -18.42 -44.63
C ALA A 122 9.61 -19.13 -43.45
N THR A 123 8.28 -19.06 -43.39
CA THR A 123 7.49 -19.76 -42.38
C THR A 123 7.56 -21.28 -42.53
N ALA A 124 7.52 -21.81 -43.76
CA ALA A 124 7.67 -23.25 -43.99
C ALA A 124 9.06 -23.76 -43.57
N LEU A 125 10.13 -23.04 -43.93
CA LEU A 125 11.49 -23.42 -43.59
C LEU A 125 11.76 -23.34 -42.07
N SER A 126 11.19 -22.36 -41.36
CA SER A 126 11.34 -22.28 -39.90
C SER A 126 10.73 -23.50 -39.19
N ARG A 127 9.63 -24.05 -39.72
CA ARG A 127 9.05 -25.32 -39.26
C ARG A 127 9.88 -26.53 -39.63
N ILE A 128 10.45 -26.56 -40.84
CA ILE A 128 11.29 -27.67 -41.29
C ILE A 128 12.54 -27.81 -40.42
N ILE A 129 13.14 -26.70 -39.97
CA ILE A 129 14.31 -26.72 -39.06
C ILE A 129 13.99 -27.40 -37.72
N ALA A 130 12.73 -27.35 -37.26
CA ALA A 130 12.30 -27.98 -36.01
C ALA A 130 12.00 -29.50 -36.15
N MET A 131 12.07 -30.07 -37.35
CA MET A 131 11.82 -31.49 -37.61
C MET A 131 13.02 -32.35 -37.22
N LYS A 132 12.80 -33.55 -36.66
CA LYS A 132 13.90 -34.43 -36.22
C LYS A 132 14.82 -34.90 -37.35
N SER A 133 14.29 -35.00 -38.56
CA SER A 133 15.02 -35.46 -39.75
C SER A 133 15.79 -34.33 -40.47
N PHE A 134 15.87 -33.13 -39.89
CA PHE A 134 16.59 -32.00 -40.47
C PHE A 134 18.10 -32.21 -40.42
N HIS A 135 18.77 -32.08 -41.57
CA HIS A 135 20.22 -32.26 -41.65
C HIS A 135 20.94 -30.92 -41.47
N PRO A 136 21.87 -30.79 -40.50
CA PRO A 136 22.55 -29.53 -40.17
C PRO A 136 23.21 -28.81 -41.35
N ASN A 137 23.85 -29.58 -42.25
CA ASN A 137 24.46 -29.07 -43.49
C ASN A 137 23.53 -28.21 -44.36
N SER A 138 22.22 -28.48 -44.33
CA SER A 138 21.24 -27.74 -45.13
C SER A 138 21.06 -26.30 -44.63
N GLY A 139 21.49 -26.00 -43.39
CA GLY A 139 21.38 -24.66 -42.81
C GLY A 139 22.18 -23.61 -43.58
N LYS A 140 23.41 -23.94 -44.01
CA LYS A 140 24.23 -23.04 -44.83
C LYS A 140 23.59 -22.75 -46.19
N ASP A 141 23.04 -23.79 -46.82
CA ASP A 141 22.38 -23.68 -48.12
C ASP A 141 21.13 -22.79 -48.02
N ILE A 142 20.37 -22.89 -46.94
CA ILE A 142 19.22 -22.00 -46.67
C ILE A 142 19.69 -20.55 -46.52
N ILE A 143 20.76 -20.29 -45.75
CA ILE A 143 21.30 -18.93 -45.57
C ILE A 143 21.74 -18.36 -46.93
N GLN A 144 22.47 -19.12 -47.73
CA GLN A 144 22.92 -18.68 -49.05
C GLN A 144 21.76 -18.34 -49.99
N LYS A 145 20.70 -19.15 -49.97
CA LYS A 145 19.48 -18.91 -50.75
C LYS A 145 18.69 -17.70 -50.26
N VAL A 146 18.65 -17.43 -48.96
CA VAL A 146 18.05 -16.18 -48.46
C VAL A 146 18.85 -14.96 -48.92
N CYS A 147 20.18 -15.07 -48.96
CA CYS A 147 21.07 -13.99 -49.39
C CYS A 147 20.99 -13.66 -50.89
N THR A 148 20.33 -14.46 -51.73
CA THR A 148 20.11 -14.12 -53.16
C THR A 148 19.16 -12.93 -53.33
N LEU A 149 18.31 -12.65 -52.32
CA LEU A 149 17.37 -11.53 -52.31
C LEU A 149 18.06 -10.16 -52.44
N LYS A 150 19.29 -10.01 -51.93
CA LYS A 150 20.10 -8.77 -52.02
C LYS A 150 19.27 -7.49 -51.74
N GLU A 151 19.17 -6.58 -52.71
CA GLU A 151 18.46 -5.30 -52.60
C GLU A 151 16.92 -5.43 -52.56
N ASP A 152 16.38 -6.59 -52.92
CA ASP A 152 14.93 -6.81 -52.86
C ASP A 152 14.45 -7.15 -51.45
N PHE A 153 15.34 -7.51 -50.52
CA PHE A 153 14.99 -7.79 -49.12
C PHE A 153 14.49 -6.54 -48.37
N PRO A 154 15.17 -5.38 -48.37
CA PRO A 154 14.66 -4.15 -47.75
C PRO A 154 13.35 -3.63 -48.36
N ARG A 155 13.02 -4.03 -49.60
CA ARG A 155 11.79 -3.61 -50.29
C ARG A 155 10.55 -4.38 -49.84
N GLN A 156 10.72 -5.47 -49.09
CA GLN A 156 9.62 -6.27 -48.57
C GLN A 156 8.90 -5.56 -47.41
N VAL A 157 7.60 -5.87 -47.24
CA VAL A 157 6.82 -5.39 -46.09
C VAL A 157 7.38 -5.93 -44.77
N SER A 158 7.20 -5.20 -43.67
CA SER A 158 7.76 -5.53 -42.34
C SER A 158 7.42 -6.95 -41.89
N LYS A 159 6.16 -7.39 -42.06
CA LYS A 159 5.71 -8.75 -41.70
C LYS A 159 6.50 -9.85 -42.42
N THR A 160 6.84 -9.64 -43.70
CA THR A 160 7.63 -10.59 -44.50
C THR A 160 9.09 -10.61 -44.06
N ARG A 161 9.68 -9.43 -43.80
CA ARG A 161 11.06 -9.31 -43.29
C ARG A 161 11.21 -9.98 -41.93
N LEU A 162 10.22 -9.80 -41.04
CA LEU A 162 10.18 -10.45 -39.72
C LEU A 162 10.24 -11.97 -39.82
N ALA A 163 9.44 -12.59 -40.71
CA ALA A 163 9.45 -14.04 -40.90
C ALA A 163 10.82 -14.57 -41.39
N VAL A 164 11.53 -13.79 -42.23
CA VAL A 164 12.89 -14.13 -42.66
C VAL A 164 13.88 -14.00 -41.49
N TYR A 165 13.77 -12.96 -40.66
CA TYR A 165 14.58 -12.83 -39.45
C TYR A 165 14.34 -14.00 -38.47
N GLU A 166 13.10 -14.43 -38.28
CA GLU A 166 12.76 -15.58 -37.42
C GLU A 166 13.34 -16.90 -37.95
N LEU A 167 13.34 -17.08 -39.28
CA LEU A 167 14.01 -18.19 -39.95
C LEU A 167 15.52 -18.16 -39.66
N LEU A 168 16.19 -17.02 -39.90
CA LEU A 168 17.62 -16.87 -39.66
C LEU A 168 17.99 -17.11 -38.19
N ARG A 169 17.17 -16.61 -37.26
CA ARG A 169 17.34 -16.84 -35.82
C ARG A 169 17.25 -18.33 -35.46
N SER A 170 16.31 -19.05 -36.06
CA SER A 170 16.14 -20.50 -35.84
C SER A 170 17.34 -21.30 -36.35
N LEU A 171 17.98 -20.86 -37.45
CA LEU A 171 19.22 -21.47 -37.97
C LEU A 171 20.42 -21.18 -37.07
N VAL A 172 20.65 -19.91 -36.71
CA VAL A 172 21.81 -19.50 -35.90
C VAL A 172 21.69 -20.02 -34.46
N GLY A 173 20.47 -20.13 -33.92
CA GLY A 173 20.20 -20.68 -32.59
C GLY A 173 20.27 -22.20 -32.50
N ASN A 174 20.24 -22.94 -33.62
CA ASN A 174 20.36 -24.39 -33.61
C ASN A 174 21.82 -24.82 -33.43
N GLN A 175 22.11 -25.51 -32.32
CA GLN A 175 23.47 -25.88 -31.93
C GLN A 175 24.18 -26.80 -32.94
N GLU A 176 23.43 -27.66 -33.66
CA GLU A 176 24.01 -28.57 -34.65
C GLU A 176 24.37 -27.84 -35.95
N VAL A 177 23.50 -26.94 -36.39
CA VAL A 177 23.76 -26.06 -37.55
C VAL A 177 24.94 -25.14 -37.26
N ALA A 178 24.98 -24.57 -36.06
CA ALA A 178 26.09 -23.70 -35.65
C ALA A 178 27.44 -24.44 -35.64
N LYS A 179 27.47 -25.73 -35.27
CA LYS A 179 28.68 -26.56 -35.35
C LYS A 179 29.13 -26.79 -36.80
N ASP A 180 28.22 -27.12 -37.71
CA ASP A 180 28.55 -27.29 -39.13
C ASP A 180 29.03 -25.97 -39.77
N LEU A 181 28.35 -24.85 -39.49
CA LEU A 181 28.76 -23.53 -39.97
C LEU A 181 30.18 -23.16 -39.52
N LYS A 182 30.54 -23.45 -38.26
CA LYS A 182 31.91 -23.26 -37.74
C LYS A 182 32.94 -24.13 -38.46
N GLN A 183 32.61 -25.39 -38.72
CA GLN A 183 33.52 -26.31 -39.41
C GLN A 183 33.78 -25.89 -40.86
N ARG A 184 32.79 -25.32 -41.54
CA ARG A 184 32.88 -24.97 -42.96
C ARG A 184 33.50 -23.60 -43.22
N ASP A 185 33.15 -22.59 -42.43
CA ASP A 185 33.57 -21.19 -42.67
C ASP A 185 34.75 -20.75 -41.80
N GLY A 186 35.15 -21.56 -40.81
CA GLY A 186 36.22 -21.24 -39.88
C GLY A 186 35.96 -19.96 -39.08
N ASP A 187 37.04 -19.31 -38.65
CA ASP A 187 36.97 -18.12 -37.79
C ASP A 187 36.53 -16.84 -38.53
N ASP A 188 36.61 -16.81 -39.87
CA ASP A 188 36.19 -15.67 -40.68
C ASP A 188 34.67 -15.57 -40.90
N ALA A 189 33.93 -16.62 -40.52
CA ALA A 189 32.46 -16.67 -40.50
C ALA A 189 31.83 -15.97 -41.71
N THR A 190 32.23 -16.37 -42.93
CA THR A 190 31.86 -15.68 -44.18
C THR A 190 30.34 -15.54 -44.33
N PHE A 191 29.56 -16.53 -43.91
CA PHE A 191 28.09 -16.43 -43.89
C PHE A 191 27.59 -15.19 -43.12
N MET A 192 28.24 -14.82 -42.03
CA MET A 192 27.85 -13.69 -41.19
C MET A 192 28.09 -12.37 -41.90
N LYS A 193 29.22 -12.21 -42.59
CA LYS A 193 29.50 -11.00 -43.39
C LYS A 193 28.45 -10.77 -44.48
N VAL A 194 28.00 -11.86 -45.13
CA VAL A 194 26.93 -11.78 -46.13
C VAL A 194 25.59 -11.39 -45.48
N LEU A 195 25.29 -11.93 -44.30
CA LEU A 195 24.08 -11.54 -43.54
C LEU A 195 24.11 -10.09 -43.06
N LEU A 196 25.26 -9.59 -42.61
CA LEU A 196 25.42 -8.17 -42.23
C LEU A 196 25.12 -7.25 -43.41
N HIS A 197 25.57 -7.61 -44.61
CA HIS A 197 25.29 -6.84 -45.82
C HIS A 197 23.80 -6.88 -46.21
N LEU A 198 23.15 -8.04 -46.12
CA LEU A 198 21.71 -8.17 -46.40
C LEU A 198 20.85 -7.33 -45.43
N CYS A 199 21.23 -7.29 -44.15
CA CYS A 199 20.46 -6.68 -43.07
C CYS A 199 20.89 -5.23 -42.73
N GLN A 200 21.67 -4.57 -43.58
CA GLN A 200 22.38 -3.33 -43.24
C GLN A 200 21.48 -2.14 -42.88
N SER A 201 20.23 -2.09 -43.37
CA SER A 201 19.35 -0.90 -43.28
C SER A 201 17.96 -1.18 -42.67
N GLU A 202 17.87 -2.02 -41.64
CA GLU A 202 16.59 -2.29 -40.97
C GLU A 202 16.14 -1.14 -40.06
N ARG A 203 14.84 -0.83 -40.06
CA ARG A 203 14.25 0.28 -39.29
C ARG A 203 13.03 -0.13 -38.47
N ASP A 204 12.44 -1.28 -38.78
CA ASP A 204 11.24 -1.76 -38.12
C ASP A 204 11.55 -2.32 -36.72
N PRO A 205 10.88 -1.85 -35.64
CA PRO A 205 11.13 -2.29 -34.27
C PRO A 205 11.03 -3.80 -34.06
N ASP A 206 10.03 -4.45 -34.64
CA ASP A 206 9.79 -5.89 -34.47
C ASP A 206 10.90 -6.70 -35.15
N CYS A 207 11.34 -6.27 -36.34
CA CYS A 207 12.47 -6.87 -37.05
C CYS A 207 13.81 -6.67 -36.31
N LEU A 208 14.05 -5.47 -35.77
CA LEU A 208 15.27 -5.15 -35.02
C LEU A 208 15.44 -6.01 -33.76
N MET A 209 14.34 -6.31 -33.05
CA MET A 209 14.36 -7.21 -31.89
C MET A 209 14.95 -8.59 -32.23
N VAL A 210 14.51 -9.16 -33.35
CA VAL A 210 14.98 -10.49 -33.81
C VAL A 210 16.40 -10.38 -34.36
N TRP A 211 16.72 -9.31 -35.07
CA TRP A 211 18.07 -9.08 -35.59
C TRP A 211 19.13 -8.95 -34.49
N PHE A 212 18.87 -8.15 -33.46
CA PHE A 212 19.76 -8.04 -32.30
C PHE A 212 19.93 -9.39 -31.60
N ASP A 213 18.89 -10.21 -31.51
CA ASP A 213 19.03 -11.54 -30.93
C ASP A 213 19.93 -12.47 -31.78
N ILE A 214 19.85 -12.39 -33.11
CA ILE A 214 20.77 -13.12 -34.00
C ILE A 214 22.22 -12.70 -33.75
N LEU A 215 22.49 -11.39 -33.67
CA LEU A 215 23.83 -10.87 -33.39
C LEU A 215 24.33 -11.35 -32.03
N ARG A 216 23.48 -11.32 -31.00
CA ARG A 216 23.78 -11.81 -29.65
C ARG A 216 24.13 -13.30 -29.65
N LEU A 217 23.34 -14.13 -30.32
CA LEU A 217 23.58 -15.58 -30.44
C LEU A 217 24.88 -15.87 -31.20
N PHE A 218 25.19 -15.07 -32.21
CA PHE A 218 26.47 -15.18 -32.92
C PHE A 218 27.66 -14.84 -32.01
N LEU A 219 27.60 -13.71 -31.30
CA LEU A 219 28.69 -13.24 -30.45
C LEU A 219 28.95 -14.11 -29.22
N SER A 220 27.91 -14.73 -28.66
CA SER A 220 28.03 -15.67 -27.54
C SER A 220 28.42 -17.08 -27.99
N GLY A 221 27.91 -17.52 -29.14
CA GLY A 221 28.08 -18.87 -29.64
C GLY A 221 29.36 -19.09 -30.45
N TYR A 222 29.89 -18.08 -31.14
CA TYR A 222 30.97 -18.22 -32.13
C TYR A 222 32.28 -17.57 -31.67
N SER A 223 33.40 -17.99 -32.28
CA SER A 223 34.72 -17.43 -32.06
C SER A 223 35.25 -16.66 -33.28
N PRO A 224 34.63 -15.53 -33.66
CA PRO A 224 34.99 -14.82 -34.88
C PRO A 224 36.40 -14.20 -34.81
N SER A 225 36.99 -14.00 -35.98
CA SER A 225 38.19 -13.19 -36.19
C SER A 225 37.96 -11.73 -35.78
N LYS A 226 39.04 -11.00 -35.47
CA LYS A 226 38.96 -9.61 -34.98
C LYS A 226 38.27 -8.67 -35.97
N GLU A 227 38.54 -8.83 -37.26
CA GLU A 227 37.92 -8.04 -38.33
C GLU A 227 36.40 -8.27 -38.37
N THR A 228 35.97 -9.53 -38.34
CA THR A 228 34.55 -9.88 -38.35
C THR A 228 33.83 -9.39 -37.10
N LEU A 229 34.50 -9.42 -35.94
CA LEU A 229 33.97 -8.87 -34.69
C LEU A 229 33.80 -7.34 -34.76
N GLU A 230 34.73 -6.62 -35.38
CA GLU A 230 34.62 -5.16 -35.60
C GLU A 230 33.48 -4.81 -36.58
N GLU A 231 33.27 -5.60 -37.64
CA GLU A 231 32.15 -5.43 -38.57
C GLU A 231 30.78 -5.65 -37.88
N VAL A 232 30.64 -6.72 -37.10
CA VAL A 232 29.43 -6.99 -36.31
C VAL A 232 29.18 -5.88 -35.30
N TYR A 233 30.22 -5.46 -34.58
CA TYR A 233 30.16 -4.35 -33.63
C TYR A 233 29.71 -3.03 -34.30
N GLY A 234 30.28 -2.70 -35.46
CA GLY A 234 29.91 -1.51 -36.23
C GLY A 234 28.44 -1.48 -36.61
N THR A 235 27.83 -2.66 -36.84
CA THR A 235 26.43 -2.80 -37.24
C THR A 235 25.46 -2.42 -36.12
N PHE A 236 25.59 -3.01 -34.92
CA PHE A 236 24.66 -2.67 -33.83
C PHE A 236 25.02 -1.35 -33.14
N LYS A 237 26.30 -0.96 -33.11
CA LYS A 237 26.76 0.34 -32.59
C LYS A 237 26.04 1.51 -33.26
N ALA A 238 25.75 1.42 -34.56
CA ALA A 238 25.09 2.48 -35.32
C ALA A 238 23.68 2.83 -34.79
N TYR A 239 23.01 1.91 -34.10
CA TYR A 239 21.69 2.13 -33.51
C TYR A 239 21.73 2.79 -32.13
N PHE A 240 22.93 3.04 -31.57
CA PHE A 240 23.09 3.60 -30.23
C PHE A 240 23.32 5.13 -30.26
N PRO A 241 22.49 5.96 -29.58
CA PRO A 241 21.35 5.59 -28.73
C PRO A 241 20.02 5.49 -29.50
N ILE A 242 19.15 4.58 -29.07
CA ILE A 242 17.82 4.41 -29.67
C ILE A 242 16.90 5.55 -29.20
N THR A 243 16.40 6.34 -30.15
CA THR A 243 15.35 7.36 -29.93
C THR A 243 14.17 7.08 -30.85
N LEU A 244 13.12 6.44 -30.32
CA LEU A 244 11.89 6.21 -31.08
C LEU A 244 10.92 7.40 -30.93
N PRO A 245 10.33 7.90 -32.03
CA PRO A 245 9.27 8.89 -31.96
C PRO A 245 7.99 8.28 -31.36
N ARG A 246 7.21 9.10 -30.63
CA ARG A 246 5.95 8.68 -29.97
C ARG A 246 4.86 8.16 -30.94
N THR A 247 5.08 8.28 -32.25
CA THR A 247 4.15 7.93 -33.32
C THR A 247 4.39 6.54 -33.93
N ALA A 248 5.33 5.74 -33.40
CA ALA A 248 5.58 4.40 -33.89
C ALA A 248 4.38 3.47 -33.62
N GLN A 249 3.82 2.86 -34.68
CA GLN A 249 2.66 1.95 -34.63
C GLN A 249 3.05 0.49 -34.30
N SER A 250 4.12 0.26 -33.53
CA SER A 250 4.56 -1.09 -33.12
C SER A 250 4.18 -1.38 -31.67
N GLY A 251 3.94 -2.66 -31.34
CA GLY A 251 3.70 -3.12 -29.97
C GLY A 251 4.97 -3.18 -29.10
N VAL A 252 6.15 -3.01 -29.70
CA VAL A 252 7.44 -3.02 -29.00
C VAL A 252 7.73 -1.66 -28.39
N THR A 253 8.02 -1.67 -27.09
CA THR A 253 8.37 -0.46 -26.35
C THR A 253 9.84 -0.06 -26.59
N PRO A 254 10.19 1.23 -26.53
CA PRO A 254 11.58 1.68 -26.66
C PRO A 254 12.54 1.02 -25.66
N GLU A 255 12.08 0.74 -24.44
CA GLU A 255 12.90 0.08 -23.42
C GLU A 255 13.20 -1.38 -23.74
N GLN A 256 12.27 -2.11 -24.38
CA GLN A 256 12.51 -3.48 -24.85
C GLN A 256 13.63 -3.52 -25.91
N LEU A 257 13.62 -2.57 -26.85
CA LEU A 257 14.66 -2.46 -27.87
C LEU A 257 16.03 -2.10 -27.28
N LYS A 258 16.07 -1.13 -26.36
CA LYS A 258 17.31 -0.79 -25.65
C LYS A 258 17.87 -1.98 -24.88
N LEU A 259 17.00 -2.76 -24.23
CA LEU A 259 17.41 -3.97 -23.51
C LEU A 259 18.02 -5.02 -24.44
N GLN A 260 17.43 -5.27 -25.62
CA GLN A 260 18.01 -6.20 -26.60
C GLN A 260 19.34 -5.70 -27.17
N LEU A 261 19.42 -4.41 -27.52
CA LEU A 261 20.67 -3.81 -27.99
C LEU A 261 21.76 -3.93 -26.90
N ARG A 262 21.41 -3.70 -25.63
CA ARG A 262 22.31 -3.87 -24.49
C ARG A 262 22.85 -5.29 -24.38
N GLN A 263 22.00 -6.29 -24.58
CA GLN A 263 22.43 -7.69 -24.59
C GLN A 263 23.43 -8.01 -25.71
N CYS A 264 23.42 -7.26 -26.82
CA CYS A 264 24.45 -7.39 -27.85
C CYS A 264 25.81 -6.87 -27.34
N PHE A 265 25.85 -5.71 -26.68
CA PHE A 265 27.08 -5.16 -26.11
C PHE A 265 27.68 -6.06 -25.01
N SER A 266 26.84 -6.68 -24.18
CA SER A 266 27.27 -7.54 -23.07
C SER A 266 27.51 -9.01 -23.45
N SER A 267 27.23 -9.40 -24.70
CA SER A 267 27.27 -10.80 -25.14
C SER A 267 28.63 -11.49 -25.13
N SER A 268 29.74 -10.75 -25.23
CA SER A 268 31.09 -11.31 -25.36
C SER A 268 32.16 -10.38 -24.80
N HIS A 269 33.06 -10.92 -23.98
CA HIS A 269 34.17 -10.15 -23.36
C HIS A 269 35.16 -9.59 -24.39
N ARG A 270 35.28 -10.21 -25.58
CA ARG A 270 36.17 -9.75 -26.65
C ARG A 270 35.78 -8.37 -27.21
N LEU A 271 34.54 -7.95 -26.99
CA LEU A 271 34.05 -6.62 -27.38
C LEU A 271 34.50 -5.51 -26.43
N ALA A 272 35.11 -5.83 -25.28
CA ALA A 272 35.43 -4.84 -24.26
C ALA A 272 36.31 -3.69 -24.79
N SER A 273 37.30 -4.02 -25.61
CA SER A 273 38.23 -3.03 -26.19
C SER A 273 37.59 -2.02 -27.13
N LEU A 274 36.41 -2.34 -27.67
CA LEU A 274 35.64 -1.47 -28.56
C LEU A 274 34.48 -0.80 -27.80
N SER A 275 33.75 -1.58 -27.01
CA SER A 275 32.51 -1.18 -26.34
C SER A 275 32.75 -0.21 -25.19
N ILE A 276 33.68 -0.53 -24.28
CA ILE A 276 33.90 0.29 -23.07
C ILE A 276 34.43 1.69 -23.46
N PRO A 277 35.47 1.85 -24.31
CA PRO A 277 35.92 3.17 -24.73
C PRO A 277 34.86 3.98 -25.47
N PHE A 278 34.02 3.32 -26.28
CA PHE A 278 32.92 3.99 -26.99
C PHE A 278 31.85 4.53 -26.03
N LEU A 279 31.41 3.71 -25.07
CA LEU A 279 30.39 4.10 -24.10
C LEU A 279 30.90 5.22 -23.19
N ILE A 280 32.15 5.14 -22.71
CA ILE A 280 32.77 6.25 -21.95
C ILE A 280 32.86 7.51 -22.82
N GLY A 281 33.33 7.40 -24.06
CA GLY A 281 33.41 8.53 -24.97
C GLY A 281 32.05 9.15 -25.31
N LYS A 282 30.95 8.41 -25.13
CA LYS A 282 29.57 8.93 -25.24
C LYS A 282 29.12 9.66 -23.99
N LEU A 283 29.59 9.27 -22.80
CA LEU A 283 29.35 10.00 -21.56
C LEU A 283 30.15 11.32 -21.52
N ASP A 284 31.42 11.28 -21.95
CA ASP A 284 32.34 12.43 -21.93
C ASP A 284 31.96 13.55 -22.92
N GLN A 285 30.92 13.39 -23.74
CA GLN A 285 30.41 14.41 -24.67
C GLN A 285 29.70 15.59 -23.98
N GLY A 286 29.55 15.57 -22.64
CA GLY A 286 29.04 16.69 -21.85
C GLY A 286 27.55 16.97 -22.03
N ASP A 287 27.17 18.26 -21.93
CA ASP A 287 25.78 18.76 -21.92
C ASP A 287 24.98 18.48 -23.21
N GLY A 288 25.63 17.98 -24.27
CA GLY A 288 24.97 17.58 -25.52
C GLY A 288 24.16 16.27 -25.42
N VAL A 289 24.29 15.52 -24.31
CA VAL A 289 23.67 14.20 -24.15
C VAL A 289 22.47 14.29 -23.21
N THR A 290 21.29 13.88 -23.69
CA THR A 290 20.08 13.83 -22.87
C THR A 290 20.23 12.84 -21.70
N VAL A 291 19.54 13.12 -20.59
CA VAL A 291 19.50 12.28 -19.39
C VAL A 291 19.21 10.81 -19.70
N ASN A 292 18.21 10.56 -20.54
CA ASN A 292 17.80 9.20 -20.93
C ASN A 292 18.92 8.44 -21.65
N VAL A 293 19.74 9.14 -22.44
CA VAL A 293 20.88 8.54 -23.12
C VAL A 293 22.00 8.25 -22.12
N LYS A 294 22.29 9.17 -21.19
CA LYS A 294 23.28 8.92 -20.13
C LYS A 294 22.93 7.68 -19.31
N VAL A 295 21.68 7.58 -18.85
CA VAL A 295 21.19 6.41 -18.09
C VAL A 295 21.30 5.12 -18.91
N ASP A 296 20.98 5.15 -20.20
CA ASP A 296 21.11 3.97 -21.06
C ASP A 296 22.56 3.55 -21.29
N VAL A 297 23.49 4.52 -21.43
CA VAL A 297 24.93 4.23 -21.49
C VAL A 297 25.39 3.56 -20.20
N LEU A 298 25.05 4.12 -19.04
CA LEU A 298 25.45 3.57 -17.73
C LEU A 298 24.90 2.16 -17.52
N ARG A 299 23.62 1.93 -17.80
CA ARG A 299 23.01 0.58 -17.72
C ARG A 299 23.70 -0.40 -18.68
N THR A 300 24.16 0.07 -19.84
CA THR A 300 24.88 -0.76 -20.80
C THR A 300 26.29 -1.09 -20.33
N ILE A 301 27.03 -0.14 -19.77
CA ILE A 301 28.34 -0.40 -19.15
C ILE A 301 28.18 -1.44 -18.02
N ARG A 302 27.19 -1.27 -17.15
CA ARG A 302 26.91 -2.23 -16.07
C ARG A 302 26.71 -3.65 -16.61
N ALA A 303 25.84 -3.83 -17.60
CA ALA A 303 25.59 -5.15 -18.18
C ALA A 303 26.86 -5.76 -18.80
N CYS A 304 27.72 -4.95 -19.44
CA CYS A 304 29.01 -5.44 -19.92
C CYS A 304 29.92 -5.91 -18.78
N LEU A 305 29.96 -5.19 -17.66
CA LEU A 305 30.79 -5.57 -16.51
C LEU A 305 30.29 -6.87 -15.85
N GLU A 306 28.98 -7.07 -15.76
CA GLU A 306 28.37 -8.25 -15.14
C GLU A 306 28.56 -9.52 -15.98
N GLU A 307 28.43 -9.43 -17.31
CA GLU A 307 28.43 -10.60 -18.21
C GLU A 307 29.82 -11.00 -18.76
N TYR A 308 30.82 -10.12 -18.71
CA TYR A 308 32.15 -10.43 -19.23
C TYR A 308 32.90 -11.42 -18.32
N GLN A 309 33.19 -12.61 -18.85
CA GLN A 309 33.78 -13.74 -18.12
C GLN A 309 35.24 -13.49 -17.68
N ASP A 310 36.07 -12.91 -18.56
CA ASP A 310 37.52 -12.69 -18.31
C ASP A 310 37.82 -11.28 -17.80
N ALA A 311 37.61 -11.03 -16.50
CA ALA A 311 37.74 -9.70 -15.91
C ALA A 311 39.15 -9.09 -16.03
N GLY A 312 40.21 -9.90 -15.97
CA GLY A 312 41.60 -9.44 -16.01
C GLY A 312 41.98 -8.73 -17.32
N ASP A 313 41.70 -9.32 -18.47
CA ASP A 313 42.08 -8.74 -19.77
C ASP A 313 41.03 -7.77 -20.31
N SER A 314 39.76 -7.94 -19.94
CA SER A 314 38.65 -7.18 -20.51
C SER A 314 38.18 -5.99 -19.66
N ILE A 315 38.27 -6.06 -18.34
CA ILE A 315 37.73 -5.04 -17.41
C ILE A 315 38.85 -4.24 -16.74
N THR A 316 39.85 -4.91 -16.15
CA THR A 316 40.93 -4.27 -15.38
C THR A 316 41.59 -3.09 -16.09
N PRO A 317 41.95 -3.15 -17.39
CA PRO A 317 42.62 -2.04 -18.08
C PRO A 317 41.79 -0.75 -18.15
N TYR A 318 40.46 -0.87 -18.06
CA TYR A 318 39.53 0.26 -18.17
C TYR A 318 39.05 0.77 -16.81
N ALA A 319 39.35 0.08 -15.70
CA ALA A 319 38.84 0.43 -14.37
C ALA A 319 39.15 1.89 -13.98
N ASN A 320 40.41 2.31 -14.14
CA ASN A 320 40.83 3.69 -13.84
C ASN A 320 40.17 4.73 -14.76
N ARG A 321 39.93 4.37 -16.02
CA ARG A 321 39.27 5.25 -16.99
C ARG A 321 37.79 5.42 -16.65
N ILE A 322 37.11 4.33 -16.29
CA ILE A 322 35.72 4.32 -15.83
C ILE A 322 35.59 5.19 -14.58
N TRP A 323 36.45 5.01 -13.57
CA TRP A 323 36.44 5.84 -12.36
C TRP A 323 36.61 7.32 -12.66
N THR A 324 37.59 7.68 -13.48
CA THR A 324 37.93 9.08 -13.75
C THR A 324 36.82 9.82 -14.49
N SER A 325 36.08 9.14 -15.38
CA SER A 325 34.91 9.70 -16.07
C SER A 325 33.69 9.80 -15.13
N LEU A 326 33.36 8.70 -14.45
CA LEU A 326 32.13 8.58 -13.68
C LEU A 326 32.11 9.37 -12.35
N LYS A 327 33.28 9.62 -11.73
CA LYS A 327 33.33 10.37 -10.47
C LYS A 327 32.75 11.78 -10.59
N TYR A 328 32.90 12.43 -11.75
CA TYR A 328 32.38 13.78 -11.98
C TYR A 328 30.87 13.83 -12.14
N GLU A 329 30.25 12.78 -12.69
CA GLU A 329 28.79 12.66 -12.81
C GLU A 329 28.12 12.59 -11.43
N VAL A 330 28.77 11.99 -10.43
CA VAL A 330 28.25 11.98 -9.05
C VAL A 330 28.62 13.27 -8.29
N ARG A 331 29.82 13.82 -8.50
CA ARG A 331 30.25 15.06 -7.83
C ARG A 331 29.44 16.29 -8.24
N ASN A 332 29.11 16.40 -9.53
CA ASN A 332 28.44 17.58 -10.10
C ASN A 332 27.02 17.26 -10.59
N GLY A 333 26.53 16.04 -10.38
CA GLY A 333 25.23 15.61 -10.87
C GLY A 333 24.07 16.19 -10.06
N GLU A 334 23.06 16.72 -10.76
CA GLU A 334 21.79 17.13 -10.16
C GLU A 334 20.70 16.06 -10.29
N ILE A 335 20.89 15.09 -11.20
CA ILE A 335 19.86 14.11 -11.57
C ILE A 335 20.10 12.78 -10.86
N GLU A 336 19.23 12.46 -9.91
CA GLU A 336 19.32 11.25 -9.08
C GLU A 336 19.34 9.94 -9.90
N ASP A 337 18.56 9.81 -10.98
CA ASP A 337 18.57 8.60 -11.82
C ASP A 337 19.95 8.32 -12.46
N THR A 338 20.65 9.39 -12.87
CA THR A 338 21.99 9.27 -13.46
C THR A 338 23.02 8.97 -12.39
N ILE A 339 22.89 9.58 -11.21
CA ILE A 339 23.75 9.30 -10.04
C ILE A 339 23.60 7.83 -9.64
N TRP A 340 22.38 7.33 -9.45
CA TRP A 340 22.13 5.95 -9.06
C TRP A 340 22.66 4.95 -10.09
N ALA A 341 22.40 5.18 -11.38
CA ALA A 341 22.95 4.34 -12.45
C ALA A 341 24.48 4.36 -12.46
N THR A 342 25.11 5.49 -12.12
CA THR A 342 26.58 5.60 -12.01
C THR A 342 27.14 4.81 -10.84
N LEU A 343 26.51 4.91 -9.66
CA LEU A 343 26.90 4.14 -8.48
C LEU A 343 26.80 2.63 -8.74
N GLU A 344 25.72 2.18 -9.37
CA GLU A 344 25.56 0.76 -9.74
C GLU A 344 26.66 0.26 -10.70
N VAL A 345 27.12 1.09 -11.64
CA VAL A 345 28.27 0.75 -12.51
C VAL A 345 29.55 0.61 -11.70
N LEU A 346 29.82 1.54 -10.77
CA LEU A 346 31.01 1.49 -9.93
C LEU A 346 31.00 0.28 -8.98
N LYS A 347 29.82 -0.07 -8.47
CA LYS A 347 29.62 -1.28 -7.65
C LYS A 347 29.88 -2.55 -8.46
N ALA A 348 29.29 -2.65 -9.67
CA ALA A 348 29.52 -3.77 -10.57
C ALA A 348 31.00 -3.88 -10.94
N LEU A 349 31.67 -2.78 -11.29
CA LEU A 349 33.12 -2.76 -11.57
C LEU A 349 33.92 -3.34 -10.40
N THR A 350 33.65 -2.88 -9.18
CA THR A 350 34.36 -3.31 -7.97
C THR A 350 34.16 -4.79 -7.69
N SER A 351 32.96 -5.33 -7.91
CA SER A 351 32.68 -6.77 -7.73
C SER A 351 33.44 -7.69 -8.68
N ARG A 352 33.98 -7.17 -9.80
CA ARG A 352 34.74 -7.95 -10.79
C ARG A 352 36.25 -7.88 -10.60
N LEU A 353 36.76 -6.90 -9.83
CA LEU A 353 38.18 -6.77 -9.54
C LEU A 353 38.59 -7.68 -8.38
N THR A 354 39.78 -8.29 -8.47
CA THR A 354 40.30 -9.23 -7.47
C THR A 354 41.79 -8.97 -7.20
N GLY A 355 42.27 -9.32 -6.01
CA GLY A 355 43.71 -9.26 -5.69
C GLY A 355 44.27 -7.83 -5.66
N ASP A 356 45.44 -7.64 -6.28
CA ASP A 356 46.14 -6.34 -6.28
C ASP A 356 45.39 -5.27 -7.08
N ASP A 357 44.69 -5.63 -8.16
CA ASP A 357 43.88 -4.68 -8.96
C ASP A 357 42.76 -4.05 -8.13
N LEU A 358 42.11 -4.85 -7.26
CA LEU A 358 41.10 -4.36 -6.33
C LEU A 358 41.73 -3.42 -5.29
N ARG A 359 42.91 -3.76 -4.78
CA ARG A 359 43.63 -2.92 -3.81
C ARG A 359 44.00 -1.57 -4.42
N ASP A 360 44.56 -1.55 -5.61
CA ASP A 360 44.98 -0.32 -6.28
C ASP A 360 43.77 0.57 -6.64
N TYR A 361 42.68 -0.05 -7.10
CA TYR A 361 41.44 0.65 -7.37
C TYR A 361 40.82 1.26 -6.10
N THR A 362 40.68 0.48 -5.02
CA THR A 362 40.11 0.96 -3.75
C THR A 362 40.96 2.05 -3.10
N LEU A 363 42.30 1.98 -3.21
CA LEU A 363 43.20 3.05 -2.77
C LEU A 363 42.99 4.34 -3.58
N THR A 364 42.84 4.23 -4.88
CA THR A 364 42.57 5.38 -5.77
C THR A 364 41.24 6.05 -5.42
N VAL A 365 40.18 5.26 -5.24
CA VAL A 365 38.85 5.73 -4.82
C VAL A 365 38.92 6.43 -3.47
N THR A 366 39.57 5.79 -2.48
CA THR A 366 39.69 6.32 -1.12
C THR A 366 40.43 7.66 -1.12
N ARG A 367 41.55 7.75 -1.84
CA ARG A 367 42.35 8.98 -1.93
C ARG A 367 41.55 10.15 -2.50
N ASP A 368 40.80 9.92 -3.59
CA ASP A 368 39.99 10.96 -4.23
C ASP A 368 38.83 11.41 -3.34
N CYS A 369 38.11 10.46 -2.73
CA CYS A 369 36.94 10.75 -1.91
C CYS A 369 37.29 11.36 -0.54
N VAL A 370 38.41 10.98 0.08
CA VAL A 370 38.84 11.55 1.38
C VAL A 370 39.09 13.05 1.28
N VAL A 371 39.65 13.51 0.16
CA VAL A 371 39.87 14.95 -0.09
C VAL A 371 38.55 15.69 -0.18
N ASP A 372 37.54 15.10 -0.83
CA ASP A 372 36.21 15.68 -0.95
C ASP A 372 35.40 15.64 0.34
N LEU A 373 35.58 14.60 1.18
CA LEU A 373 34.92 14.49 2.48
C LEU A 373 35.23 15.69 3.37
N ALA A 374 36.42 16.28 3.22
CA ALA A 374 36.78 17.50 3.94
C ALA A 374 36.03 18.74 3.43
N THR A 375 35.36 18.71 2.27
CA THR A 375 34.72 19.88 1.64
C THR A 375 33.19 19.78 1.69
N PRO A 376 32.48 20.68 2.41
CA PRO A 376 31.04 20.56 2.63
C PRO A 376 30.18 20.42 1.37
N MET A 377 30.59 21.05 0.26
CA MET A 377 29.90 20.97 -1.03
C MET A 377 29.91 19.56 -1.64
N TYR A 378 30.98 18.79 -1.42
CA TYR A 378 31.18 17.48 -2.04
C TYR A 378 31.04 16.31 -1.06
N THR A 379 30.86 16.57 0.24
CA THR A 379 30.81 15.52 1.28
C THR A 379 29.78 14.44 0.97
N THR A 380 28.54 14.82 0.63
CA THR A 380 27.48 13.85 0.33
C THR A 380 27.80 13.02 -0.91
N ALA A 381 28.28 13.64 -1.99
CA ALA A 381 28.65 12.95 -3.23
C ALA A 381 29.82 11.98 -3.00
N ALA A 382 30.84 12.41 -2.26
CA ALA A 382 31.98 11.57 -1.87
C ALA A 382 31.54 10.38 -0.99
N GLY A 383 30.63 10.61 -0.05
CA GLY A 383 30.02 9.56 0.75
C GLY A 383 29.28 8.51 -0.08
N ARG A 384 28.47 8.94 -1.05
CA ARG A 384 27.76 8.05 -1.97
C ARG A 384 28.74 7.20 -2.81
N LEU A 385 29.79 7.81 -3.35
CA LEU A 385 30.86 7.10 -4.09
C LEU A 385 31.57 6.06 -3.22
N LEU A 386 31.97 6.45 -1.99
CA LEU A 386 32.63 5.55 -1.04
C LEU A 386 31.77 4.35 -0.69
N VAL A 387 30.52 4.58 -0.27
CA VAL A 387 29.58 3.51 0.11
C VAL A 387 29.30 2.58 -1.06
N SER A 388 29.17 3.11 -2.28
CA SER A 388 28.90 2.30 -3.47
C SER A 388 30.01 1.28 -3.75
N VAL A 389 31.28 1.67 -3.60
CA VAL A 389 32.44 0.78 -3.80
C VAL A 389 32.60 -0.15 -2.60
N LEU A 390 32.48 0.39 -1.39
CA LEU A 390 32.60 -0.36 -0.13
C LEU A 390 31.51 -1.42 0.06
N SER A 391 30.32 -1.22 -0.51
CA SER A 391 29.20 -2.18 -0.47
C SER A 391 29.25 -3.25 -1.56
N ALA A 392 30.26 -3.26 -2.43
CA ALA A 392 30.34 -4.19 -3.56
C ALA A 392 30.65 -5.63 -3.14
N ASN A 393 31.64 -5.82 -2.26
CA ASN A 393 32.01 -7.13 -1.70
C ASN A 393 32.73 -6.97 -0.33
N PRO A 394 32.81 -8.03 0.48
CA PRO A 394 33.47 -7.97 1.80
C PRO A 394 34.94 -7.56 1.75
N SER A 395 35.70 -8.00 0.74
CA SER A 395 37.12 -7.68 0.63
C SER A 395 37.36 -6.18 0.36
N ALA A 396 36.54 -5.53 -0.47
CA ALA A 396 36.57 -4.08 -0.70
C ALA A 396 36.18 -3.31 0.58
N PHE A 397 35.22 -3.83 1.35
CA PHE A 397 34.84 -3.25 2.64
C PHE A 397 36.03 -3.20 3.61
N VAL A 398 36.72 -4.33 3.78
CA VAL A 398 37.90 -4.44 4.67
C VAL A 398 38.99 -3.44 4.29
N LEU A 399 39.30 -3.31 2.99
CA LEU A 399 40.35 -2.43 2.50
C LEU A 399 40.05 -0.94 2.70
N MET A 400 38.79 -0.54 2.62
CA MET A 400 38.40 0.88 2.59
C MET A 400 37.88 1.43 3.92
N VAL A 401 37.30 0.59 4.78
CA VAL A 401 36.51 1.09 5.92
C VAL A 401 37.35 1.74 7.01
N ALA A 402 38.56 1.23 7.31
CA ALA A 402 39.40 1.83 8.34
C ALA A 402 39.90 3.24 7.96
N PRO A 403 40.44 3.48 6.74
CA PRO A 403 40.74 4.84 6.28
C PRO A 403 39.51 5.75 6.23
N ALA A 404 38.37 5.26 5.70
CA ALA A 404 37.16 6.05 5.59
C ALA A 404 36.66 6.55 6.95
N ILE A 405 36.56 5.67 7.95
CA ILE A 405 36.12 6.04 9.30
C ILE A 405 37.12 6.98 9.97
N THR A 406 38.43 6.74 9.80
CA THR A 406 39.47 7.60 10.40
C THR A 406 39.34 9.03 9.88
N HIS A 407 39.15 9.23 8.58
CA HIS A 407 38.97 10.55 7.99
C HIS A 407 37.62 11.18 8.35
N ILE A 408 36.54 10.39 8.45
CA ILE A 408 35.24 10.91 8.93
C ILE A 408 35.36 11.40 10.38
N LYS A 409 36.01 10.62 11.27
CA LYS A 409 36.27 11.02 12.66
C LYS A 409 37.05 12.32 12.74
N GLU A 410 38.12 12.45 11.96
CA GLU A 410 38.95 13.65 11.96
C GLU A 410 38.18 14.89 11.48
N ASN A 411 37.39 14.76 10.41
CA ASN A 411 36.54 15.86 9.94
C ASN A 411 35.41 16.20 10.94
N LEU A 412 34.91 15.23 11.71
CA LEU A 412 33.93 15.48 12.78
C LEU A 412 34.54 16.13 14.02
N ARG A 413 35.85 15.94 14.28
CA ARG A 413 36.59 16.69 15.32
C ARG A 413 36.81 18.15 14.93
N HIS A 414 36.93 18.41 13.63
CA HIS A 414 37.17 19.75 13.07
C HIS A 414 36.11 20.11 12.01
N PRO A 415 34.83 20.22 12.40
CA PRO A 415 33.74 20.41 11.45
C PRO A 415 33.79 21.81 10.83
N LYS A 416 33.56 21.91 9.52
CA LYS A 416 33.56 23.19 8.80
C LYS A 416 32.20 23.89 8.85
N SER A 417 31.12 23.13 8.98
CA SER A 417 29.74 23.63 9.13
C SER A 417 28.88 22.58 9.84
N PRO A 418 27.71 22.95 10.41
CA PRO A 418 26.77 21.98 10.98
C PRO A 418 26.22 21.03 9.91
N THR A 419 25.96 21.51 8.70
CA THR A 419 25.55 20.67 7.56
C THR A 419 26.60 19.63 7.20
N HIS A 420 27.88 20.00 7.25
CA HIS A 420 29.01 19.10 7.02
C HIS A 420 29.04 17.97 8.06
N SER A 421 28.87 18.30 9.34
CA SER A 421 28.75 17.29 10.40
C SER A 421 27.56 16.37 10.20
N GLN A 422 26.40 16.92 9.78
CA GLN A 422 25.20 16.15 9.51
C GLN A 422 25.44 15.12 8.40
N ASP A 423 26.04 15.55 7.29
CA ASP A 423 26.32 14.66 6.15
C ASP A 423 27.35 13.57 6.51
N LEU A 424 28.37 13.91 7.30
CA LEU A 424 29.35 12.93 7.79
C LEU A 424 28.70 11.87 8.70
N LEU A 425 27.79 12.26 9.60
CA LEU A 425 27.04 11.33 10.45
C LEU A 425 26.13 10.41 9.62
N LYS A 426 25.46 10.94 8.60
CA LYS A 426 24.66 10.13 7.66
C LYS A 426 25.51 9.10 6.94
N ILE A 427 26.67 9.51 6.42
CA ILE A 427 27.59 8.60 5.73
C ILE A 427 28.06 7.50 6.68
N LEU A 428 28.42 7.85 7.92
CA LEU A 428 28.84 6.87 8.93
C LEU A 428 27.73 5.87 9.26
N ARG A 429 26.47 6.33 9.40
CA ARG A 429 25.32 5.42 9.57
C ARG A 429 25.19 4.47 8.39
N VAL A 430 25.26 4.96 7.15
CA VAL A 430 25.13 4.11 5.96
C VAL A 430 26.26 3.08 5.89
N ILE A 431 27.48 3.41 6.32
CA ILE A 431 28.59 2.45 6.44
C ILE A 431 28.25 1.36 7.48
N LEU A 432 27.68 1.73 8.63
CA LEU A 432 27.25 0.77 9.66
C LEU A 432 26.13 -0.16 9.14
N GLU A 433 25.14 0.38 8.44
CA GLU A 433 24.07 -0.41 7.82
C GLU A 433 24.63 -1.34 6.73
N THR A 434 25.59 -0.86 5.94
CA THR A 434 26.28 -1.68 4.93
C THR A 434 27.02 -2.85 5.59
N ARG A 435 27.68 -2.62 6.74
CA ARG A 435 28.33 -3.69 7.50
C ARG A 435 27.33 -4.77 7.92
N LEU A 436 26.15 -4.39 8.44
CA LEU A 436 25.10 -5.34 8.84
C LEU A 436 24.61 -6.20 7.67
N LEU A 437 24.50 -5.61 6.48
CA LEU A 437 24.12 -6.35 5.27
C LEU A 437 25.22 -7.34 4.86
N LEU A 438 26.49 -6.92 4.89
CA LEU A 438 27.63 -7.76 4.51
C LEU A 438 27.88 -8.89 5.50
N THR A 439 27.58 -8.72 6.79
CA THR A 439 27.72 -9.80 7.79
C THR A 439 26.77 -10.99 7.54
N ASN A 440 25.71 -10.80 6.73
CA ASN A 440 24.79 -11.88 6.37
C ASN A 440 25.19 -12.61 5.07
N VAL A 441 26.27 -12.19 4.40
CA VAL A 441 26.75 -12.82 3.16
C VAL A 441 27.67 -13.99 3.52
N ASP A 442 27.53 -15.11 2.81
CA ASP A 442 28.44 -16.26 2.94
C ASP A 442 29.87 -15.85 2.55
N MET A 443 30.77 -15.83 3.53
CA MET A 443 32.18 -15.43 3.37
C MET A 443 33.12 -16.64 3.49
N THR A 444 34.25 -16.59 2.79
CA THR A 444 35.34 -17.55 3.00
C THR A 444 35.95 -17.36 4.39
N GLU A 445 36.60 -18.39 4.94
CA GLU A 445 37.25 -18.29 6.26
C GLU A 445 38.32 -17.21 6.32
N GLN A 446 39.03 -16.96 5.21
CA GLN A 446 39.99 -15.88 5.10
C GLN A 446 39.29 -14.51 5.16
N ASP A 447 38.22 -14.32 4.38
CA ASP A 447 37.46 -13.07 4.37
C ASP A 447 36.84 -12.77 5.75
N LYS A 448 36.39 -13.80 6.49
CA LYS A 448 35.88 -13.63 7.86
C LYS A 448 36.95 -13.11 8.82
N ASN A 449 38.16 -13.66 8.74
CA ASN A 449 39.28 -13.21 9.57
C ASN A 449 39.69 -11.77 9.23
N ASP A 450 39.73 -11.43 7.94
CA ASP A 450 40.05 -10.09 7.46
C ASP A 450 38.96 -9.08 7.85
N PHE A 451 37.68 -9.49 7.83
CA PHE A 451 36.55 -8.68 8.31
C PHE A 451 36.62 -8.41 9.81
N ALA A 452 36.91 -9.44 10.61
CA ALA A 452 37.10 -9.33 12.05
C ALA A 452 38.30 -8.46 12.44
N ALA A 453 39.35 -8.38 11.60
CA ALA A 453 40.51 -7.54 11.86
C ALA A 453 40.17 -6.04 11.90
N VAL A 454 39.10 -5.61 11.22
CA VAL A 454 38.72 -4.18 11.14
C VAL A 454 37.69 -3.78 12.21
N ASP A 455 37.16 -4.74 12.96
CA ASP A 455 36.12 -4.53 13.97
C ASP A 455 36.53 -3.55 15.09
N GLY A 456 37.83 -3.44 15.37
CA GLY A 456 38.36 -2.49 16.34
C GLY A 456 38.02 -1.03 16.05
N VAL A 457 37.83 -0.65 14.79
CA VAL A 457 37.56 0.74 14.37
C VAL A 457 36.19 1.22 14.84
N PHE A 458 35.22 0.31 14.98
CA PHE A 458 33.85 0.64 15.34
C PHE A 458 33.63 0.76 16.86
N LYS A 459 34.45 0.07 17.67
CA LYS A 459 34.28 -0.01 19.14
C LYS A 459 34.34 1.34 19.83
N THR A 460 35.09 2.30 19.28
CA THR A 460 35.25 3.65 19.86
C THR A 460 34.27 4.69 19.32
N LEU A 461 33.42 4.35 18.33
CA LEU A 461 32.53 5.33 17.68
C LEU A 461 31.51 5.96 18.63
N TYR A 462 31.00 5.22 19.61
CA TYR A 462 30.05 5.78 20.57
C TYR A 462 30.66 6.95 21.34
N ALA A 463 31.83 6.73 21.97
CA ALA A 463 32.51 7.74 22.76
C ALA A 463 33.09 8.88 21.92
N ASP A 464 33.71 8.56 20.77
CA ASP A 464 34.42 9.54 19.95
C ASP A 464 33.49 10.41 19.09
N VAL A 465 32.34 9.88 18.66
CA VAL A 465 31.52 10.47 17.60
C VAL A 465 30.09 10.76 18.03
N TYR A 466 29.39 9.81 18.65
CA TYR A 466 27.94 9.93 18.84
C TYR A 466 27.52 10.58 20.17
N LYS A 467 28.29 10.36 21.25
CA LYS A 467 27.97 10.87 22.59
C LYS A 467 27.89 12.40 22.63
N GLY A 468 28.91 13.09 22.11
CA GLY A 468 28.96 14.56 22.12
C GLY A 468 27.79 15.24 21.41
N PRO A 469 27.47 14.88 20.14
CA PRO A 469 26.31 15.43 19.42
C PRO A 469 24.96 15.14 20.08
N LEU A 470 24.79 13.99 20.76
CA LEU A 470 23.56 13.69 21.48
C LEU A 470 23.40 14.56 22.73
N GLU A 471 24.50 14.85 23.43
CA GLU A 471 24.54 15.77 24.59
C GLU A 471 24.25 17.23 24.20
N LEU A 472 24.41 17.63 22.93
CA LEU A 472 24.02 18.98 22.47
C LEU A 472 22.54 19.26 22.68
N SER A 473 21.69 18.26 22.44
CA SER A 473 20.25 18.36 22.70
C SER A 473 19.96 18.64 24.18
N GLN A 474 20.84 18.20 25.09
CA GLN A 474 20.67 18.33 26.55
C GLN A 474 20.93 19.75 27.07
N LYS A 475 21.60 20.61 26.29
CA LYS A 475 21.90 21.99 26.69
C LYS A 475 20.66 22.88 26.73
N PRO A 476 20.54 23.79 27.70
CA PRO A 476 19.43 24.74 27.74
C PRO A 476 19.53 25.71 26.55
N GLY A 477 18.48 25.80 25.74
CA GLY A 477 18.43 26.68 24.57
C GLY A 477 19.05 26.13 23.28
N ALA A 478 19.05 24.81 23.09
CA ALA A 478 19.53 24.14 21.87
C ALA A 478 18.94 24.76 20.59
N SER A 479 19.79 24.95 19.59
CA SER A 479 19.41 25.47 18.27
C SER A 479 18.74 24.41 17.38
N GLU A 480 18.15 24.81 16.27
CA GLU A 480 17.62 23.88 15.25
C GLU A 480 18.69 22.94 14.72
N GLU A 481 19.91 23.47 14.53
CA GLU A 481 21.04 22.73 14.01
C GLU A 481 21.53 21.69 15.02
N ASP A 482 21.55 22.03 16.31
CA ASP A 482 21.90 21.09 17.38
C ASP A 482 20.92 19.90 17.42
N LEU A 483 19.61 20.17 17.32
CA LEU A 483 18.59 19.12 17.32
C LEU A 483 18.70 18.19 16.10
N ARG A 484 18.98 18.76 14.91
CA ARG A 484 19.21 17.97 13.69
C ARG A 484 20.46 17.08 13.82
N LEU A 485 21.54 17.59 14.40
CA LEU A 485 22.75 16.80 14.65
C LEU A 485 22.51 15.68 15.66
N SER A 486 21.80 15.96 16.75
CA SER A 486 21.40 14.92 17.72
C SER A 486 20.51 13.86 17.08
N THR A 487 19.66 14.23 16.12
CA THR A 487 18.75 13.30 15.42
C THR A 487 19.54 12.29 14.58
N GLU A 488 20.50 12.75 13.77
CA GLU A 488 21.36 11.85 13.01
C GLU A 488 22.24 10.99 13.93
N ALA A 489 22.72 11.55 15.04
CA ALA A 489 23.49 10.79 16.02
C ALA A 489 22.67 9.68 16.66
N ALA A 490 21.41 9.94 17.03
CA ALA A 490 20.51 8.92 17.58
C ALA A 490 20.30 7.75 16.60
N GLN A 491 20.08 8.05 15.31
CA GLN A 491 19.95 7.03 14.27
C GLN A 491 21.24 6.20 14.09
N GLY A 492 22.40 6.85 14.16
CA GLY A 492 23.70 6.19 14.11
C GLY A 492 23.94 5.26 15.30
N ILE A 493 23.57 5.67 16.51
CA ILE A 493 23.66 4.84 17.74
C ILE A 493 22.83 3.57 17.59
N GLY A 494 21.58 3.67 17.12
CA GLY A 494 20.73 2.49 16.91
C GLY A 494 21.36 1.48 15.94
N SER A 495 22.03 1.96 14.90
CA SER A 495 22.74 1.12 13.93
C SER A 495 24.05 0.55 14.47
N LEU A 496 24.70 1.25 15.41
CA LEU A 496 25.95 0.83 16.04
C LEU A 496 25.73 -0.27 17.08
N VAL A 497 24.68 -0.16 17.91
CA VAL A 497 24.34 -1.19 18.91
C VAL A 497 23.96 -2.52 18.24
N GLY A 498 23.37 -2.45 17.03
CA GLY A 498 23.01 -3.61 16.23
C GLY A 498 24.18 -4.42 15.65
N GLN A 499 25.42 -3.93 15.74
CA GLN A 499 26.58 -4.57 15.13
C GLN A 499 26.97 -5.87 15.84
N LYS A 500 27.14 -6.94 15.05
CA LYS A 500 27.58 -8.26 15.52
C LYS A 500 29.07 -8.49 15.21
N GLU A 501 29.74 -9.24 16.07
CA GLU A 501 31.11 -9.71 15.87
C GLU A 501 31.11 -10.92 14.92
N VAL A 502 32.05 -10.95 13.98
CA VAL A 502 32.22 -12.10 13.07
C VAL A 502 33.18 -13.08 13.77
N GLN A 503 32.66 -14.21 14.23
CA GLN A 503 33.45 -15.19 15.01
C GLN A 503 34.52 -15.87 14.13
N SER A 504 35.79 -15.79 14.56
CA SER A 504 36.87 -16.62 14.03
C SER A 504 36.80 -18.02 14.66
N LEU A 505 36.86 -19.09 13.85
CA LEU A 505 36.83 -20.49 14.30
C LEU A 505 37.99 -20.89 15.22
N ALA A 506 38.96 -20.01 15.48
CA ALA A 506 40.15 -20.34 16.26
C ALA A 506 39.91 -20.57 17.77
N PHE A 507 38.72 -20.29 18.32
CA PHE A 507 38.49 -20.31 19.77
C PHE A 507 37.24 -21.02 20.33
N CYS A 508 36.45 -21.75 19.54
CA CYS A 508 35.26 -22.44 20.07
C CYS A 508 35.35 -23.96 19.98
N SER A 509 35.77 -24.59 21.09
CA SER A 509 35.49 -25.97 21.42
C SER A 509 34.44 -26.03 22.52
N ASP A 510 33.19 -25.62 22.26
CA ASP A 510 32.03 -26.01 23.09
C ASP A 510 30.70 -25.78 22.35
N ASN A 511 29.93 -26.87 22.19
CA ASN A 511 28.60 -26.92 21.57
C ASN A 511 27.54 -26.34 22.53
N SER A 512 27.47 -25.02 22.64
CA SER A 512 26.26 -24.33 23.12
C SER A 512 25.79 -23.35 22.05
N THR A 513 24.49 -23.38 21.77
CA THR A 513 23.78 -22.55 20.78
C THR A 513 24.39 -21.16 20.63
N SER A 514 24.99 -20.89 19.47
CA SER A 514 25.75 -19.68 19.17
C SER A 514 24.88 -18.42 19.21
N GLU A 515 24.65 -17.84 20.39
CA GLU A 515 24.24 -16.44 20.51
C GLU A 515 25.38 -15.60 19.90
N LEU A 516 25.12 -14.99 18.75
CA LEU A 516 26.07 -14.09 18.09
C LEU A 516 26.45 -12.97 19.06
N THR A 517 27.74 -12.83 19.35
CA THR A 517 28.26 -11.82 20.27
C THR A 517 28.15 -10.43 19.64
N LEU A 518 27.65 -9.46 20.42
CA LEU A 518 27.62 -8.05 19.99
C LEU A 518 29.04 -7.51 19.90
N LEU A 519 29.28 -6.63 18.92
CA LEU A 519 30.59 -6.01 18.71
C LEU A 519 30.97 -5.04 19.84
N LEU A 520 29.97 -4.35 20.41
CA LEU A 520 30.15 -3.42 21.50
C LEU A 520 30.08 -4.10 22.87
N PRO A 521 30.85 -3.62 23.87
CA PRO A 521 30.69 -4.06 25.25
C PRO A 521 29.29 -3.81 25.79
N VAL A 522 28.81 -4.72 26.64
CA VAL A 522 27.49 -4.64 27.29
C VAL A 522 27.27 -3.31 28.01
N SER A 523 28.31 -2.75 28.65
CA SER A 523 28.25 -1.45 29.32
C SER A 523 27.97 -0.30 28.36
N THR A 524 28.60 -0.28 27.19
CA THR A 524 28.40 0.75 26.17
C THR A 524 27.01 0.64 25.53
N CYS A 525 26.53 -0.59 25.30
CA CYS A 525 25.15 -0.82 24.82
C CYS A 525 24.11 -0.33 25.84
N ALA A 526 24.31 -0.61 27.13
CA ALA A 526 23.43 -0.14 28.19
C ALA A 526 23.42 1.41 28.29
N GLU A 527 24.59 2.05 28.31
CA GLU A 527 24.70 3.52 28.33
C GLU A 527 24.04 4.16 27.10
N SER A 528 24.19 3.55 25.92
CA SER A 528 23.55 4.00 24.68
C SER A 528 22.02 3.94 24.76
N CYS A 529 21.47 2.85 25.31
CA CYS A 529 20.03 2.69 25.47
C CYS A 529 19.46 3.68 26.50
N GLU A 530 20.16 3.88 27.62
CA GLU A 530 19.77 4.81 28.67
C GLU A 530 19.77 6.27 28.16
N THR A 531 20.80 6.68 27.43
CA THR A 531 20.87 8.03 26.85
C THR A 531 19.75 8.32 25.86
N LEU A 532 19.42 7.37 24.98
CA LEU A 532 18.28 7.49 24.05
C LEU A 532 16.93 7.53 24.78
N PHE A 533 16.77 6.71 25.82
CA PHE A 533 15.55 6.71 26.63
C PHE A 533 15.36 8.01 27.40
N ASN A 534 16.44 8.60 27.93
CA ASN A 534 16.43 9.91 28.57
C ASN A 534 16.01 11.01 27.59
N VAL A 535 16.42 10.97 26.32
CA VAL A 535 15.96 11.91 25.29
C VAL A 535 14.46 11.80 25.05
N CYS A 536 13.93 10.58 25.00
CA CYS A 536 12.50 10.33 24.76
C CYS A 536 11.60 10.73 25.94
N THR A 537 12.10 10.61 27.17
CA THR A 537 11.34 10.88 28.40
C THR A 537 11.55 12.29 28.96
N ARG A 538 12.41 13.09 28.31
CA ARG A 538 12.71 14.46 28.72
C ARG A 538 11.54 15.42 28.45
N LYS A 539 11.48 16.47 29.27
CA LYS A 539 10.61 17.64 29.05
C LYS A 539 11.14 18.52 27.92
N TRP A 540 10.30 18.76 26.93
CA TRP A 540 10.57 19.65 25.79
C TRP A 540 9.65 20.86 25.79
N ASP A 541 10.23 22.06 25.81
CA ASP A 541 9.49 23.33 25.70
C ASP A 541 8.81 23.46 24.33
N GLU A 542 7.70 24.21 24.27
CA GLU A 542 6.95 24.40 23.02
C GLU A 542 7.80 24.99 21.88
N ARG A 543 8.76 25.85 22.23
CA ARG A 543 9.74 26.39 21.27
C ARG A 543 10.59 25.28 20.66
N SER A 544 11.08 24.34 21.46
CA SER A 544 11.92 23.23 20.99
C SER A 544 11.13 22.25 20.14
N ARG A 545 9.86 21.98 20.50
CA ARG A 545 8.95 21.15 19.68
C ARG A 545 8.75 21.74 18.28
N ARG A 546 8.49 23.06 18.19
CA ARG A 546 8.34 23.77 16.90
C ARG A 546 9.58 23.74 16.02
N ILE A 547 10.76 23.62 16.61
CA ILE A 547 12.05 23.69 15.91
C ILE A 547 12.55 22.30 15.47
N GLY A 548 12.01 21.20 16.02
CA GLY A 548 12.34 19.83 15.58
C GLY A 548 12.62 18.82 16.68
N ALA A 549 12.30 19.11 17.95
CA ALA A 549 12.50 18.14 19.03
C ALA A 549 11.63 16.87 18.89
N ASP A 550 10.45 16.99 18.27
CA ASP A 550 9.55 15.84 18.05
C ASP A 550 10.19 14.82 17.07
N ASP A 551 10.93 15.29 16.06
CA ASP A 551 11.67 14.43 15.13
C ASP A 551 12.79 13.67 15.86
N LEU A 552 13.54 14.36 16.74
CA LEU A 552 14.57 13.74 17.57
C LEU A 552 13.98 12.64 18.47
N VAL A 553 12.85 12.89 19.12
CA VAL A 553 12.18 11.90 19.99
C VAL A 553 11.73 10.68 19.18
N ASN A 554 11.11 10.89 18.01
CA ASN A 554 10.65 9.81 17.14
C ASN A 554 11.80 8.93 16.65
N GLU A 555 12.90 9.55 16.18
CA GLU A 555 14.06 8.81 15.69
C GLU A 555 14.85 8.15 16.82
N SER A 556 14.88 8.75 18.01
CA SER A 556 15.46 8.12 19.21
C SER A 556 14.65 6.89 19.64
N ALA A 557 13.32 6.94 19.58
CA ALA A 557 12.46 5.80 19.87
C ALA A 557 12.67 4.64 18.88
N LYS A 558 12.80 4.93 17.57
CA LYS A 558 13.14 3.93 16.55
C LYS A 558 14.55 3.35 16.76
N ALA A 559 15.52 4.19 17.07
CA ALA A 559 16.88 3.76 17.37
C ALA A 559 16.93 2.84 18.60
N LEU A 560 16.18 3.18 19.65
CA LEU A 560 16.08 2.39 20.87
C LEU A 560 15.39 1.04 20.62
N GLN A 561 14.31 1.01 19.85
CA GLN A 561 13.67 -0.23 19.41
C GLN A 561 14.66 -1.16 18.69
N ARG A 562 15.40 -0.65 17.68
CA ARG A 562 16.43 -1.42 16.97
C ARG A 562 17.54 -1.90 17.91
N ALA A 563 17.97 -1.05 18.84
CA ALA A 563 18.98 -1.39 19.83
C ALA A 563 18.51 -2.53 20.76
N ILE A 564 17.25 -2.51 21.21
CA ILE A 564 16.68 -3.55 22.08
C ILE A 564 16.45 -4.86 21.34
N GLN A 565 16.10 -4.83 20.05
CA GLN A 565 16.06 -6.04 19.22
C GLN A 565 17.42 -6.74 19.16
N ALA A 566 18.51 -5.96 19.07
CA ALA A 566 19.87 -6.49 19.05
C ALA A 566 20.40 -6.84 20.46
N PHE A 567 20.02 -6.07 21.47
CA PHE A 567 20.45 -6.22 22.87
C PHE A 567 19.24 -6.32 23.83
N PRO A 568 18.56 -7.49 23.89
CA PRO A 568 17.36 -7.65 24.72
C PRO A 568 17.55 -7.43 26.22
N LYS A 569 18.75 -7.72 26.74
CA LYS A 569 19.08 -7.56 28.17
C LYS A 569 19.03 -6.09 28.61
N GLY A 570 19.10 -5.14 27.67
CA GLY A 570 18.98 -3.71 27.95
C GLY A 570 17.55 -3.25 28.25
N PHE A 571 16.53 -4.11 28.05
CA PHE A 571 15.14 -3.69 28.18
C PHE A 571 14.67 -3.56 29.63
N GLN A 572 14.99 -4.53 30.48
CA GLN A 572 14.56 -4.56 31.89
C GLN A 572 14.97 -3.30 32.69
N PRO A 573 16.21 -2.77 32.56
CA PRO A 573 16.58 -1.51 33.19
C PRO A 573 15.71 -0.32 32.73
N LEU A 574 15.30 -0.27 31.45
CA LEU A 574 14.46 0.80 30.92
C LEU A 574 13.03 0.73 31.47
N VAL A 575 12.48 -0.48 31.61
CA VAL A 575 11.16 -0.69 32.24
C VAL A 575 11.21 -0.27 33.71
N ALA A 576 12.27 -0.63 34.44
CA ALA A 576 12.46 -0.20 35.82
C ALA A 576 12.57 1.33 35.94
N GLN A 577 13.32 1.98 35.04
CA GLN A 577 13.41 3.44 34.97
C GLN A 577 12.05 4.07 34.64
N GLY A 578 11.28 3.49 33.72
CA GLY A 578 9.91 3.90 33.41
C GLY A 578 8.98 3.81 34.62
N SER A 579 9.02 2.71 35.38
CA SER A 579 8.27 2.54 36.64
C SER A 579 8.62 3.63 37.67
N LEU A 580 9.89 4.02 37.79
CA LEU A 580 10.29 5.14 38.65
C LEU A 580 9.67 6.47 38.20
N ILE A 581 9.65 6.75 36.89
CA ILE A 581 9.03 7.95 36.33
C ILE A 581 7.51 7.95 36.57
N PHE A 582 6.84 6.79 36.44
CA PHE A 582 5.42 6.62 36.77
C PHE A 582 5.16 7.00 38.24
N ARG A 583 5.90 6.41 39.18
CA ARG A 583 5.73 6.68 40.63
C ARG A 583 5.97 8.13 41.00
N GLN A 584 7.04 8.74 40.48
CA GLN A 584 7.34 10.16 40.75
C GLN A 584 6.24 11.09 40.22
N SER A 585 5.69 10.78 39.04
CA SER A 585 4.65 11.59 38.41
C SER A 585 3.28 11.41 39.07
N ILE A 586 2.99 10.23 39.64
CA ILE A 586 1.79 9.97 40.45
C ILE A 586 1.79 10.84 41.72
N VAL A 587 2.94 10.98 42.38
CA VAL A 587 3.08 11.79 43.60
C VAL A 587 3.05 13.29 43.29
N ASN A 588 3.69 13.73 42.19
CA ASN A 588 3.82 15.13 41.80
C ASN A 588 3.05 15.43 40.50
N LEU A 589 1.73 15.53 40.60
CA LEU A 589 0.88 15.79 39.42
C LEU A 589 0.97 17.27 38.98
N THR A 590 1.52 17.47 37.79
CA THR A 590 1.58 18.74 37.06
C THR A 590 1.05 18.51 35.64
N HIS A 591 0.66 19.56 34.92
CA HIS A 591 0.21 19.40 33.52
C HIS A 591 1.29 18.75 32.66
N GLU A 592 2.56 19.05 32.92
CA GLU A 592 3.69 18.50 32.18
C GLU A 592 4.03 17.06 32.55
N SER A 593 3.90 16.66 33.83
CA SER A 593 4.10 15.26 34.21
C SER A 593 3.01 14.36 33.63
N LEU A 594 1.80 14.90 33.41
CA LEU A 594 0.72 14.21 32.73
C LEU A 594 1.02 13.96 31.24
N ASP A 595 1.65 14.89 30.52
CA ASP A 595 2.08 14.66 29.13
C ASP A 595 3.12 13.54 29.04
N VAL A 596 4.11 13.53 29.94
CA VAL A 596 5.13 12.47 30.01
C VAL A 596 4.50 11.11 30.33
N LEU A 597 3.53 11.07 31.24
CA LEU A 597 2.78 9.86 31.55
C LEU A 597 1.99 9.32 30.35
N GLN A 598 1.41 10.21 29.54
CA GLN A 598 0.68 9.84 28.32
C GLN A 598 1.60 9.25 27.24
N SER A 599 2.85 9.73 27.13
CA SER A 599 3.80 9.23 26.13
C SER A 599 4.58 7.99 26.59
N LEU A 600 4.85 7.85 27.89
CA LEU A 600 5.74 6.81 28.41
C LEU A 600 5.20 5.38 28.23
N GLY A 601 3.92 5.16 28.50
CA GLY A 601 3.29 3.85 28.32
C GLY A 601 3.35 3.34 26.86
N PRO A 602 2.87 4.13 25.89
CA PRO A 602 3.02 3.81 24.47
C PRO A 602 4.47 3.69 24.02
N LEU A 603 5.40 4.48 24.56
CA LEU A 603 6.84 4.38 24.25
C LEU A 603 7.42 3.03 24.69
N LEU A 604 7.17 2.59 25.92
CA LEU A 604 7.61 1.28 26.42
C LEU A 604 6.98 0.13 25.61
N GLY A 605 5.69 0.25 25.28
CA GLY A 605 5.00 -0.65 24.37
C GLY A 605 5.66 -0.70 22.99
N TYR A 606 5.99 0.46 22.41
CA TYR A 606 6.67 0.53 21.13
C TYR A 606 8.06 -0.13 21.20
N ILE A 607 8.91 0.21 22.17
CA ILE A 607 10.28 -0.32 22.26
C ILE A 607 10.29 -1.84 22.43
N GLY A 608 9.42 -2.39 23.27
CA GLY A 608 9.42 -3.83 23.59
C GLY A 608 8.53 -4.69 22.69
N CYS A 609 7.47 -4.12 22.10
CA CYS A 609 6.39 -4.92 21.50
C CYS A 609 6.18 -4.66 20.01
N SER A 610 6.75 -3.61 19.41
CA SER A 610 6.52 -3.28 17.98
C SER A 610 7.26 -4.19 16.99
N SER A 611 8.04 -5.15 17.47
CA SER A 611 8.78 -6.08 16.62
C SER A 611 8.95 -7.42 17.32
N VAL A 612 8.65 -8.50 16.60
CA VAL A 612 8.84 -9.87 17.10
C VAL A 612 10.22 -10.36 16.67
N SER A 613 11.02 -10.91 17.59
CA SER A 613 12.34 -11.50 17.28
C SER A 613 12.20 -12.91 16.67
N GLU A 614 13.29 -13.53 16.22
CA GLU A 614 13.32 -14.97 15.91
C GLU A 614 13.08 -15.81 17.19
N ASN A 615 13.55 -15.32 18.34
CA ASN A 615 13.26 -15.91 19.63
C ASN A 615 11.92 -15.39 20.18
N LEU A 616 10.84 -16.12 19.89
CA LEU A 616 9.48 -15.76 20.30
C LEU A 616 9.28 -15.70 21.82
N ALA A 617 9.95 -16.57 22.57
CA ALA A 617 9.85 -16.59 24.03
C ALA A 617 10.37 -15.29 24.66
N LEU A 618 11.41 -14.71 24.06
CA LEU A 618 11.96 -13.42 24.49
C LEU A 618 11.01 -12.26 24.20
N SER A 619 10.41 -12.21 23.01
CA SER A 619 9.44 -11.17 22.65
C SER A 619 8.20 -11.21 23.54
N ILE A 620 7.67 -12.40 23.87
CA ILE A 620 6.55 -12.51 24.82
C ILE A 620 6.95 -12.10 26.23
N ARG A 621 8.17 -12.44 26.67
CA ARG A 621 8.64 -12.00 27.99
C ARG A 621 8.65 -10.47 28.10
N GLN A 622 9.19 -9.77 27.10
CA GLN A 622 9.19 -8.31 27.06
C GLN A 622 7.76 -7.75 27.07
N PHE A 623 6.84 -8.38 26.32
CA PHE A 623 5.43 -8.01 26.33
C PHE A 623 4.79 -8.18 27.72
N VAL A 624 4.95 -9.34 28.36
CA VAL A 624 4.44 -9.62 29.72
C VAL A 624 5.00 -8.63 30.73
N GLU A 625 6.30 -8.33 30.66
CA GLU A 625 6.98 -7.40 31.56
C GLU A 625 6.39 -5.99 31.48
N VAL A 626 6.16 -5.46 30.28
CA VAL A 626 5.53 -4.14 30.09
C VAL A 626 4.09 -4.15 30.58
N MET A 627 3.29 -5.14 30.17
CA MET A 627 1.88 -5.23 30.53
C MET A 627 1.71 -5.29 32.06
N ARG A 628 2.50 -6.13 32.73
CA ARG A 628 2.43 -6.31 34.17
C ARG A 628 2.93 -5.10 34.95
N THR A 629 4.01 -4.46 34.49
CA THR A 629 4.54 -3.25 35.13
C THR A 629 3.50 -2.13 35.11
N ILE A 630 2.88 -1.87 33.96
CA ILE A 630 1.86 -0.81 33.84
C ILE A 630 0.59 -1.18 34.64
N GLU A 631 0.17 -2.45 34.66
CA GLU A 631 -0.96 -2.91 35.47
C GLU A 631 -0.74 -2.71 36.97
N LEU A 632 0.47 -3.01 37.48
CA LEU A 632 0.83 -2.84 38.88
C LEU A 632 0.88 -1.35 39.26
N GLU A 633 1.46 -0.49 38.41
CA GLU A 633 1.48 0.96 38.66
C GLU A 633 0.07 1.56 38.60
N LEU A 634 -0.80 1.07 37.71
CA LEU A 634 -2.22 1.45 37.67
C LEU A 634 -2.94 1.03 38.95
N SER A 635 -2.68 -0.19 39.41
CA SER A 635 -3.22 -0.71 40.66
C SER A 635 -2.81 0.13 41.86
N ALA A 636 -1.53 0.47 41.96
CA ALA A 636 -1.00 1.33 43.01
C ALA A 636 -1.59 2.76 42.94
N ALA A 637 -1.77 3.32 41.73
CA ALA A 637 -2.38 4.63 41.54
C ALA A 637 -3.86 4.66 41.97
N ILE A 638 -4.61 3.58 41.76
CA ILE A 638 -6.00 3.46 42.22
C ILE A 638 -6.05 3.35 43.76
N GLU A 639 -5.19 2.54 44.37
CA GLU A 639 -5.08 2.43 45.84
C GLU A 639 -4.75 3.75 46.52
N GLN A 640 -3.87 4.56 45.92
CA GLN A 640 -3.51 5.89 46.40
C GLN A 640 -4.58 6.95 46.10
N LYS A 641 -5.69 6.59 45.45
CA LYS A 641 -6.76 7.50 45.01
C LYS A 641 -6.22 8.67 44.16
N ALA A 642 -5.25 8.38 43.29
CA ALA A 642 -4.69 9.35 42.35
C ALA A 642 -5.75 9.82 41.33
N SER A 643 -5.49 10.95 40.64
CA SER A 643 -6.44 11.49 39.65
C SER A 643 -6.78 10.45 38.56
N PRO A 644 -8.06 10.30 38.18
CA PRO A 644 -8.48 9.43 37.08
C PRO A 644 -7.82 9.70 35.72
N ARG A 645 -7.19 10.88 35.54
CA ARG A 645 -6.39 11.19 34.36
C ARG A 645 -5.16 10.29 34.24
N ILE A 646 -4.52 9.95 35.36
CA ILE A 646 -3.38 9.05 35.40
C ILE A 646 -3.83 7.61 35.07
N TRP A 647 -5.02 7.21 35.55
CA TRP A 647 -5.60 5.92 35.21
C TRP A 647 -5.81 5.79 33.71
N CYS A 648 -6.33 6.85 33.06
CA CYS A 648 -6.50 6.90 31.61
C CYS A 648 -5.17 6.75 30.84
N SER A 649 -4.09 7.43 31.26
CA SER A 649 -2.78 7.32 30.60
C SER A 649 -2.18 5.92 30.73
N LEU A 650 -2.30 5.29 31.90
CA LEU A 650 -1.75 3.95 32.14
C LEU A 650 -2.52 2.88 31.35
N VAL A 651 -3.86 2.95 31.31
CA VAL A 651 -4.66 2.04 30.46
C VAL A 651 -4.34 2.24 28.97
N ALA A 652 -4.15 3.48 28.52
CA ALA A 652 -3.73 3.74 27.14
C ALA A 652 -2.36 3.11 26.82
N GLY A 653 -1.45 3.05 27.79
CA GLY A 653 -0.17 2.33 27.69
C GLY A 653 -0.36 0.82 27.50
N ILE A 654 -1.18 0.18 28.34
CA ILE A 654 -1.53 -1.26 28.23
C ILE A 654 -2.14 -1.55 26.85
N HIS A 655 -3.07 -0.71 26.42
CA HIS A 655 -3.73 -0.84 25.13
C HIS A 655 -2.74 -0.70 23.95
N SER A 656 -1.82 0.27 24.02
CA SER A 656 -0.81 0.46 22.99
C SER A 656 0.15 -0.73 22.90
N ALA A 657 0.60 -1.27 24.04
CA ALA A 657 1.46 -2.45 24.07
C ALA A 657 0.78 -3.67 23.43
N ALA A 658 -0.50 -3.92 23.75
CA ALA A 658 -1.29 -5.00 23.15
C ALA A 658 -1.43 -4.85 21.62
N ARG A 659 -1.69 -3.62 21.13
CA ARG A 659 -1.78 -3.35 19.69
C ARG A 659 -0.45 -3.52 18.97
N TYR A 660 0.63 -2.93 19.48
CA TYR A 660 1.95 -3.05 18.86
C TYR A 660 2.40 -4.50 18.74
N PHE A 661 2.17 -5.32 19.78
CA PHE A 661 2.53 -6.74 19.72
C PHE A 661 1.69 -7.51 18.69
N ASN A 662 0.38 -7.25 18.64
CA ASN A 662 -0.52 -7.88 17.68
C ASN A 662 -0.12 -7.54 16.24
N ASP A 663 0.12 -6.26 15.96
CA ASP A 663 0.51 -5.77 14.64
C ASP A 663 1.87 -6.37 14.21
N ALA A 664 2.84 -6.42 15.13
CA ALA A 664 4.15 -7.03 14.87
C ALA A 664 4.08 -8.53 14.57
N CYS A 665 3.13 -9.26 15.19
CA CYS A 665 2.85 -10.65 14.84
C CYS A 665 2.25 -10.76 13.45
N LEU A 666 1.24 -9.93 13.12
CA LEU A 666 0.57 -9.86 11.82
C LEU A 666 1.54 -9.59 10.67
N GLU A 667 2.51 -8.70 10.84
CA GLU A 667 3.52 -8.41 9.81
C GLU A 667 4.42 -9.62 9.49
N LYS A 668 4.68 -10.50 10.47
CA LYS A 668 5.50 -11.71 10.28
C LYS A 668 4.72 -12.94 9.83
N HIS A 669 3.39 -12.91 9.86
CA HIS A 669 2.56 -14.06 9.50
C HIS A 669 2.53 -14.29 7.98
N THR A 670 2.97 -15.48 7.54
CA THR A 670 2.95 -15.88 6.12
C THR A 670 1.89 -16.93 5.76
N LYS A 671 1.14 -17.51 6.72
CA LYS A 671 -0.09 -18.33 6.52
C LYS A 671 -0.77 -18.71 7.84
N ALA A 672 -2.08 -18.98 7.77
CA ALA A 672 -2.90 -19.47 8.89
C ALA A 672 -2.73 -20.99 9.04
N ASP A 673 -1.86 -21.42 9.95
CA ASP A 673 -1.83 -22.81 10.38
C ASP A 673 -2.92 -23.05 11.43
N ALA A 674 -3.74 -24.07 11.19
CA ALA A 674 -4.74 -24.54 12.16
C ALA A 674 -4.02 -25.25 13.30
N VAL A 675 -3.70 -24.50 14.36
CA VAL A 675 -3.18 -25.07 15.61
C VAL A 675 -4.34 -25.63 16.44
N ASP A 676 -4.14 -26.75 17.12
CA ASP A 676 -5.07 -27.28 18.11
C ASP A 676 -5.04 -26.41 19.39
N TRP A 677 -6.17 -25.77 19.69
CA TRP A 677 -6.30 -24.78 20.76
C TRP A 677 -6.79 -25.43 22.07
N THR A 678 -6.03 -25.31 23.16
CA THR A 678 -6.51 -25.62 24.52
C THR A 678 -6.55 -24.35 25.36
N LEU A 679 -7.68 -23.63 25.33
CA LEU A 679 -7.85 -22.32 25.97
C LEU A 679 -8.55 -22.41 27.32
N ASN A 680 -7.88 -21.95 28.38
CA ASN A 680 -8.52 -21.55 29.63
C ASN A 680 -7.75 -20.35 30.21
N LEU A 681 -8.46 -19.28 30.59
CA LEU A 681 -7.90 -18.09 31.25
C LEU A 681 -7.15 -18.43 32.54
N ASP A 682 -7.47 -19.54 33.20
CA ASP A 682 -6.78 -19.97 34.41
C ASP A 682 -5.48 -20.72 34.10
N ASN A 683 -5.35 -21.31 32.89
CA ASN A 683 -4.13 -21.98 32.45
C ASN A 683 -3.03 -20.99 32.01
N ILE A 684 -3.38 -19.78 31.56
CA ILE A 684 -2.39 -18.78 31.12
C ILE A 684 -1.57 -18.24 32.29
N ALA A 685 -2.18 -18.09 33.47
CA ALA A 685 -1.48 -17.70 34.71
C ALA A 685 -0.50 -18.80 35.17
N VAL A 686 -0.78 -20.07 34.86
CA VAL A 686 0.13 -21.19 35.09
C VAL A 686 1.27 -21.19 34.07
N LYS A 687 0.98 -20.93 32.78
CA LYS A 687 2.00 -20.84 31.70
C LYS A 687 2.94 -19.65 31.92
N TYR A 688 2.43 -18.54 32.45
CA TYR A 688 3.17 -17.31 32.73
C TYR A 688 2.98 -16.88 34.20
N PRO A 689 3.76 -17.45 35.15
CA PRO A 689 3.62 -17.17 36.58
C PRO A 689 3.91 -15.70 36.95
N GLN A 690 4.63 -14.97 36.08
CA GLN A 690 4.89 -13.53 36.20
C GLN A 690 3.62 -12.67 36.24
N LEU A 691 2.49 -13.18 35.73
CA LEU A 691 1.19 -12.50 35.79
C LEU A 691 0.60 -12.51 37.20
N SER A 692 1.00 -13.47 38.04
CA SER A 692 0.53 -13.62 39.41
C SER A 692 1.50 -13.05 40.46
N SER A 693 2.74 -12.71 40.08
CA SER A 693 3.72 -12.11 41.00
C SER A 693 3.39 -10.65 41.31
N LEU A 694 3.70 -10.23 42.54
CA LEU A 694 3.57 -8.85 43.03
C LEU A 694 4.78 -7.98 42.68
N ASP A 695 5.93 -8.61 42.39
CA ASP A 695 7.15 -7.93 41.96
C ASP A 695 7.41 -8.22 40.46
N PRO A 696 7.48 -7.18 39.59
CA PRO A 696 7.78 -7.34 38.17
C PRO A 696 9.28 -7.54 37.91
N GLY A 697 10.14 -7.27 38.91
CA GLY A 697 11.61 -7.33 38.80
C GLY A 697 12.31 -8.33 39.71
N SER A 698 11.58 -9.19 40.42
CA SER A 698 12.21 -10.29 41.15
C SER A 698 12.88 -11.23 40.15
N GLU A 699 14.16 -11.55 40.38
CA GLU A 699 14.85 -12.71 39.79
C GLU A 699 14.16 -14.00 40.24
N ALA A 700 12.89 -14.18 39.90
CA ALA A 700 12.18 -15.43 40.04
C ALA A 700 12.78 -16.39 39.00
N ASP A 701 13.86 -17.05 39.42
CA ASP A 701 14.47 -18.24 38.88
C ASP A 701 14.66 -18.26 37.36
N LEU A 702 15.90 -17.95 36.95
CA LEU A 702 16.52 -18.31 35.65
C LEU A 702 16.38 -19.82 35.28
N SER A 703 15.76 -20.62 36.14
CA SER A 703 15.59 -22.07 36.11
C SER A 703 14.14 -22.55 35.88
N THR A 704 13.13 -21.67 35.74
CA THR A 704 11.82 -22.11 35.23
C THR A 704 11.85 -22.20 33.71
N ALA A 705 11.60 -23.40 33.18
CA ALA A 705 11.68 -23.73 31.76
C ALA A 705 10.99 -22.67 30.89
N GLN A 706 11.73 -22.08 29.95
CA GLN A 706 11.16 -21.17 28.96
C GLN A 706 9.99 -21.87 28.26
N PRO A 707 8.80 -21.25 28.15
CA PRO A 707 7.72 -21.82 27.37
C PRO A 707 8.24 -21.99 25.94
N THR A 708 8.20 -23.22 25.43
CA THR A 708 8.58 -23.50 24.05
C THR A 708 7.41 -23.08 23.17
N LEU A 709 7.57 -21.98 22.44
CA LEU A 709 6.57 -21.52 21.49
C LEU A 709 6.87 -22.10 20.11
N GLY A 710 5.90 -22.82 19.55
CA GLY A 710 6.05 -23.50 18.27
C GLY A 710 5.78 -22.61 17.06
N SER A 711 5.09 -21.48 17.23
CA SER A 711 4.77 -20.57 16.12
C SER A 711 4.50 -19.13 16.57
N VAL A 712 4.60 -18.18 15.63
CA VAL A 712 4.18 -16.78 15.84
C VAL A 712 2.69 -16.71 16.19
N ASN A 713 1.85 -17.65 15.70
CA ASN A 713 0.40 -17.65 15.95
C ASN A 713 0.12 -17.99 17.40
N GLU A 714 0.84 -18.97 17.94
CA GLU A 714 0.80 -19.29 19.37
C GLU A 714 1.22 -18.08 20.21
N ALA A 715 2.28 -17.37 19.80
CA ALA A 715 2.74 -16.16 20.47
C ALA A 715 1.70 -15.05 20.49
N ARG A 716 1.09 -14.77 19.33
CA ARG A 716 0.03 -13.77 19.18
C ARG A 716 -1.15 -14.09 20.07
N SER A 717 -1.59 -15.34 20.09
CA SER A 717 -2.76 -15.72 20.88
C SER A 717 -2.49 -15.81 22.37
N ASP A 718 -1.31 -16.26 22.80
CA ASP A 718 -0.89 -16.13 24.20
C ASP A 718 -0.91 -14.65 24.62
N ALA A 719 -0.42 -13.73 23.78
CA ALA A 719 -0.45 -12.30 24.05
C ALA A 719 -1.89 -11.73 24.14
N LEU A 720 -2.82 -12.18 23.28
CA LEU A 720 -4.24 -11.82 23.37
C LEU A 720 -4.85 -12.33 24.69
N LEU A 721 -4.53 -13.54 25.13
CA LEU A 721 -5.01 -14.09 26.40
C LEU A 721 -4.40 -13.39 27.62
N ILE A 722 -3.12 -13.04 27.57
CA ILE A 722 -2.46 -12.22 28.59
C ILE A 722 -3.17 -10.87 28.69
N SER A 723 -3.45 -10.24 27.54
CA SER A 723 -4.19 -8.98 27.49
C SER A 723 -5.60 -9.13 28.06
N LEU A 724 -6.29 -10.23 27.76
CA LEU A 724 -7.62 -10.54 28.29
C LEU A 724 -7.59 -10.79 29.80
N TYR A 725 -6.54 -11.44 30.31
CA TYR A 725 -6.32 -11.65 31.73
C TYR A 725 -6.13 -10.31 32.48
N VAL A 726 -5.31 -9.41 31.93
CA VAL A 726 -5.14 -8.04 32.47
C VAL A 726 -6.47 -7.28 32.40
N ALA A 727 -7.20 -7.35 31.28
CA ALA A 727 -8.53 -6.74 31.17
C ALA A 727 -9.51 -7.29 32.22
N ARG A 728 -9.53 -8.61 32.46
CA ARG A 728 -10.33 -9.28 33.51
C ARG A 728 -10.00 -8.74 34.90
N SER A 729 -8.72 -8.56 35.22
CA SER A 729 -8.25 -7.96 36.48
C SER A 729 -8.80 -6.54 36.66
N LEU A 730 -8.68 -5.70 35.63
CA LEU A 730 -9.16 -4.32 35.66
C LEU A 730 -10.69 -4.20 35.70
N TYR A 731 -11.43 -5.07 34.98
CA TYR A 731 -12.89 -5.13 35.04
C TYR A 731 -13.40 -5.54 36.41
N ARG A 732 -12.75 -6.53 37.04
CA ARG A 732 -13.08 -6.96 38.40
C ARG A 732 -12.78 -5.86 39.41
N ARG A 733 -11.74 -5.05 39.19
CA ARG A 733 -11.43 -3.89 40.04
C ARG A 733 -12.43 -2.74 39.85
N ALA A 734 -12.91 -2.52 38.63
CA ALA A 734 -13.90 -1.48 38.33
C ALA A 734 -15.33 -1.84 38.77
N THR A 735 -15.65 -3.12 38.99
CA THR A 735 -17.00 -3.60 39.30
C THR A 735 -17.10 -4.21 40.70
N GLN A 736 -18.25 -4.06 41.36
CA GLN A 736 -18.59 -4.71 42.63
C GLN A 736 -19.97 -5.38 42.55
N SER A 737 -20.17 -6.53 43.20
CA SER A 737 -21.48 -7.19 43.27
C SER A 737 -22.33 -6.57 44.38
N LYS A 738 -23.61 -6.28 44.12
CA LYS A 738 -24.57 -5.93 45.18
C LYS A 738 -24.99 -7.19 45.96
N GLU A 739 -25.30 -7.02 47.25
CA GLU A 739 -25.66 -8.12 48.18
C GLU A 739 -27.02 -8.77 47.85
N THR A 740 -27.91 -8.05 47.15
CA THR A 740 -29.25 -8.52 46.76
C THR A 740 -29.33 -8.83 45.27
N GLY A 741 -28.83 -10.01 44.87
CA GLY A 741 -29.17 -10.68 43.61
C GLY A 741 -28.63 -10.06 42.31
N GLY A 742 -27.64 -10.73 41.69
CA GLY A 742 -27.35 -10.70 40.25
C GLY A 742 -26.97 -9.37 39.57
N GLN A 743 -26.97 -8.24 40.28
CA GLN A 743 -26.67 -6.91 39.73
C GLN A 743 -25.26 -6.42 40.13
N LEU A 744 -24.55 -5.86 39.15
CA LEU A 744 -23.24 -5.23 39.33
C LEU A 744 -23.40 -3.72 39.59
N ALA A 745 -22.51 -3.18 40.41
CA ALA A 745 -22.35 -1.77 40.72
C ALA A 745 -20.91 -1.34 40.43
N GLU A 746 -20.67 -0.03 40.39
CA GLU A 746 -19.31 0.53 40.35
C GLU A 746 -18.57 0.19 41.65
N SER A 747 -17.25 -0.02 41.55
CA SER A 747 -16.39 -0.19 42.71
C SER A 747 -16.39 1.06 43.61
N GLY A 748 -16.12 0.87 44.91
CA GLY A 748 -15.89 1.96 45.86
C GLY A 748 -14.65 2.81 45.55
N ASP A 749 -13.85 2.44 44.55
CA ASP A 749 -12.70 3.21 44.05
C ASP A 749 -13.13 4.51 43.32
N PHE A 750 -14.35 4.56 42.79
CA PHE A 750 -14.87 5.75 42.11
C PHE A 750 -15.38 6.75 43.15
N SER A 751 -14.72 7.91 43.23
CA SER A 751 -15.03 8.96 44.21
C SER A 751 -16.04 9.98 43.71
N GLY A 752 -16.27 10.04 42.38
CA GLY A 752 -17.11 11.04 41.74
C GLY A 752 -16.47 12.43 41.68
N SER A 753 -15.18 12.54 41.97
CA SER A 753 -14.44 13.81 41.97
C SER A 753 -14.25 14.39 40.56
N GLU A 754 -13.90 13.53 39.58
CA GLU A 754 -13.71 13.90 38.17
C GLU A 754 -14.55 12.97 37.23
N PRO A 755 -15.88 13.12 37.18
CA PRO A 755 -16.77 12.14 36.55
C PRO A 755 -16.54 11.96 35.03
N GLN A 756 -16.01 12.97 34.34
CA GLN A 756 -15.69 12.88 32.91
C GLN A 756 -14.50 11.94 32.65
N TYR A 757 -13.48 11.97 33.51
CA TYR A 757 -12.29 11.13 33.36
C TYR A 757 -12.52 9.72 33.90
N GLU A 758 -13.36 9.56 34.93
CA GLU A 758 -13.86 8.23 35.36
C GLU A 758 -14.62 7.54 34.22
N LEU A 759 -15.51 8.26 33.52
CA LEU A 759 -16.21 7.73 32.34
C LEU A 759 -15.24 7.41 31.20
N ARG A 760 -14.23 8.27 30.96
CA ARG A 760 -13.20 8.04 29.94
C ARG A 760 -12.37 6.81 30.24
N TYR A 761 -12.05 6.56 31.52
CA TYR A 761 -11.36 5.35 31.96
C TYR A 761 -12.18 4.08 31.64
N LEU A 762 -13.47 4.07 31.97
CA LEU A 762 -14.37 2.97 31.60
C LEU A 762 -14.44 2.75 30.09
N TYR A 763 -14.46 3.83 29.30
CA TYR A 763 -14.42 3.74 27.85
C TYR A 763 -13.11 3.11 27.34
N LEU A 764 -11.96 3.53 27.85
CA LEU A 764 -10.66 2.96 27.46
C LEU A 764 -10.56 1.47 27.84
N LEU A 765 -11.11 1.06 28.99
CA LEU A 765 -11.22 -0.35 29.38
C LEU A 765 -12.14 -1.14 28.44
N SER A 766 -13.25 -0.53 28.01
CA SER A 766 -14.16 -1.14 27.02
C SER A 766 -13.49 -1.31 25.66
N GLU A 767 -12.73 -0.32 25.19
CA GLU A 767 -11.99 -0.40 23.93
C GLU A 767 -10.87 -1.44 23.99
N LEU A 768 -10.17 -1.60 25.12
CA LEU A 768 -9.16 -2.65 25.30
C LEU A 768 -9.78 -4.05 25.16
N ALA A 769 -10.86 -4.32 25.88
CA ALA A 769 -11.55 -5.61 25.81
C ALA A 769 -12.14 -5.85 24.41
N GLY A 770 -12.72 -4.80 23.80
CA GLY A 770 -13.27 -4.86 22.45
C GLY A 770 -12.21 -5.15 21.39
N PHE A 771 -11.04 -4.53 21.48
CA PHE A 771 -9.90 -4.82 20.62
C PHE A 771 -9.47 -6.30 20.74
N ILE A 772 -9.29 -6.81 21.97
CA ILE A 772 -8.87 -8.19 22.18
C ILE A 772 -9.89 -9.17 21.58
N VAL A 773 -11.18 -8.97 21.85
CA VAL A 773 -12.26 -9.82 21.33
C VAL A 773 -12.37 -9.74 19.81
N HIS A 774 -12.14 -8.56 19.22
CA HIS A 774 -12.16 -8.36 17.79
C HIS A 774 -11.08 -9.20 17.08
N GLU A 775 -9.89 -9.29 17.67
CA GLU A 775 -8.76 -10.03 17.13
C GLU A 775 -8.89 -11.56 17.30
N LEU A 776 -9.84 -12.04 18.10
CA LEU A 776 -10.09 -13.47 18.27
C LEU A 776 -10.86 -14.08 17.09
N ASP A 777 -10.45 -15.29 16.72
CA ASP A 777 -11.14 -16.11 15.73
C ASP A 777 -12.47 -16.65 16.27
N GLU A 778 -13.34 -17.11 15.36
CA GLU A 778 -14.68 -17.60 15.72
C GLU A 778 -14.64 -18.80 16.68
N SER A 779 -13.71 -19.73 16.48
CA SER A 779 -13.48 -20.86 17.38
C SER A 779 -13.00 -20.41 18.76
N GLN A 780 -12.13 -19.41 18.81
CA GLN A 780 -11.60 -18.86 20.06
C GLN A 780 -12.69 -18.11 20.84
N GLN A 781 -13.52 -17.32 20.16
CA GLN A 781 -14.68 -16.65 20.77
C GLN A 781 -15.69 -17.67 21.32
N ALA A 782 -15.88 -18.81 20.65
CA ALA A 782 -16.75 -19.88 21.11
C ALA A 782 -16.21 -20.59 22.36
N LEU A 783 -14.90 -20.90 22.39
CA LEU A 783 -14.24 -21.55 23.52
C LEU A 783 -14.26 -20.71 24.80
N LEU A 784 -14.12 -19.39 24.67
CA LEU A 784 -14.14 -18.45 25.80
C LEU A 784 -15.55 -17.98 26.19
N GLU A 785 -16.59 -18.45 25.50
CA GLU A 785 -17.99 -18.05 25.71
C GLU A 785 -18.14 -16.52 25.84
N VAL A 786 -17.53 -15.77 24.91
CA VAL A 786 -17.36 -14.31 25.02
C VAL A 786 -18.68 -13.57 25.17
N GLU A 787 -19.77 -14.12 24.62
CA GLU A 787 -21.11 -13.55 24.79
C GLU A 787 -21.57 -13.53 26.27
N LYS A 788 -21.15 -14.50 27.08
CA LYS A 788 -21.41 -14.51 28.53
C LYS A 788 -20.49 -13.52 29.24
N LEU A 789 -19.24 -13.37 28.78
CA LEU A 789 -18.29 -12.38 29.32
C LEU A 789 -18.81 -10.94 29.22
N ALA A 790 -19.48 -10.62 28.12
CA ALA A 790 -20.14 -9.32 27.93
C ALA A 790 -21.21 -9.02 28.98
N LEU A 791 -21.87 -10.05 29.52
CA LEU A 791 -22.97 -9.94 30.48
C LEU A 791 -22.51 -10.05 31.94
N ASN A 792 -21.50 -10.88 32.20
CA ASN A 792 -20.99 -11.11 33.56
C ASN A 792 -19.82 -10.18 33.94
N LEU A 793 -19.25 -9.43 32.98
CA LEU A 793 -18.07 -8.57 33.14
C LEU A 793 -16.91 -9.29 33.86
N PHE A 794 -16.65 -10.53 33.45
CA PHE A 794 -15.64 -11.45 34.00
C PHE A 794 -15.88 -11.91 35.46
N ARG A 795 -17.12 -11.81 35.96
CA ARG A 795 -17.56 -12.32 37.28
C ARG A 795 -18.50 -13.51 37.16
N GLU A 796 -18.03 -14.56 36.47
CA GLU A 796 -18.73 -15.85 36.26
C GLU A 796 -19.29 -16.45 37.56
N ASP A 797 -18.56 -16.32 38.67
CA ASP A 797 -18.94 -16.90 39.98
C ASP A 797 -20.13 -16.18 40.66
N LYS A 798 -20.51 -14.98 40.22
CA LYS A 798 -21.44 -14.09 40.93
C LYS A 798 -22.68 -13.69 40.13
N VAL A 799 -22.64 -13.77 38.80
CA VAL A 799 -23.75 -13.36 37.91
C VAL A 799 -24.18 -14.55 37.06
N MET A 800 -25.37 -15.10 37.35
CA MET A 800 -25.98 -16.13 36.51
C MET A 800 -26.70 -15.48 35.31
N VAL A 801 -26.29 -15.86 34.10
CA VAL A 801 -26.91 -15.41 32.86
C VAL A 801 -28.21 -16.19 32.64
N SER A 802 -29.35 -15.51 32.81
CA SER A 802 -30.69 -16.08 32.61
C SER A 802 -31.65 -15.01 32.10
N ALA A 803 -32.65 -15.40 31.31
CA ALA A 803 -33.73 -14.54 30.82
C ALA A 803 -34.71 -14.08 31.93
N LEU A 804 -34.52 -14.52 33.17
CA LEU A 804 -35.28 -14.06 34.34
C LEU A 804 -34.56 -12.92 35.09
N SER A 805 -33.30 -12.62 34.75
CA SER A 805 -32.51 -11.59 35.41
C SER A 805 -32.82 -10.21 34.81
N PRO A 806 -33.00 -9.14 35.61
CA PRO A 806 -33.19 -7.78 35.09
C PRO A 806 -31.88 -7.22 34.53
N TRP A 807 -31.85 -6.87 33.24
CA TRP A 807 -30.67 -6.37 32.53
C TRP A 807 -30.61 -4.83 32.47
N ASN A 808 -31.42 -4.15 33.27
CA ASN A 808 -31.52 -2.69 33.35
C ASN A 808 -30.15 -1.98 33.49
N TRP A 809 -29.18 -2.57 34.19
CA TRP A 809 -27.86 -1.96 34.35
C TRP A 809 -27.03 -1.92 33.04
N LEU A 810 -27.32 -2.80 32.06
CA LEU A 810 -26.78 -2.75 30.70
C LEU A 810 -27.44 -1.67 29.84
N THR A 811 -28.69 -1.30 30.15
CA THR A 811 -29.44 -0.31 29.37
C THR A 811 -29.39 1.09 29.96
N SER A 812 -29.18 1.23 31.27
CA SER A 812 -29.26 2.51 31.98
C SER A 812 -28.11 2.81 32.93
N GLY A 813 -27.15 1.89 33.13
CA GLY A 813 -26.01 2.08 34.05
C GLY A 813 -24.69 2.42 33.35
N ARG A 814 -23.75 3.06 34.05
CA ARG A 814 -22.40 3.37 33.53
C ARG A 814 -21.59 2.13 33.14
N LEU A 815 -21.88 0.98 33.75
CA LEU A 815 -21.29 -0.32 33.42
C LEU A 815 -21.70 -0.86 32.03
N SER A 816 -22.74 -0.29 31.41
CA SER A 816 -23.10 -0.58 30.02
C SER A 816 -21.96 -0.32 29.04
N ILE A 817 -21.07 0.64 29.35
CA ILE A 817 -19.89 0.98 28.53
C ILE A 817 -18.97 -0.24 28.41
N LEU A 818 -18.68 -0.90 29.53
CA LEU A 818 -17.82 -2.08 29.58
C LEU A 818 -18.39 -3.24 28.76
N SER A 819 -19.72 -3.38 28.78
CA SER A 819 -20.42 -4.45 28.05
C SER A 819 -20.48 -4.15 26.55
N LEU A 820 -20.63 -2.87 26.17
CA LEU A 820 -20.68 -2.44 24.78
C LEU A 820 -19.40 -2.80 24.02
N GLY A 821 -18.22 -2.54 24.59
CA GLY A 821 -16.94 -2.83 23.93
C GLY A 821 -16.77 -4.30 23.56
N ILE A 822 -17.28 -5.22 24.39
CA ILE A 822 -17.29 -6.65 24.09
C ILE A 822 -18.37 -6.97 23.04
N LEU A 823 -19.60 -6.49 23.19
CA LEU A 823 -20.69 -6.80 22.24
C LEU A 823 -20.42 -6.28 20.82
N GLU A 824 -19.80 -5.12 20.66
CA GLU A 824 -19.48 -4.54 19.35
C GLU A 824 -18.44 -5.36 18.57
N SER A 825 -17.61 -6.14 19.25
CA SER A 825 -16.52 -6.95 18.66
C SER A 825 -16.85 -8.44 18.53
N VAL A 826 -17.97 -8.92 19.11
CA VAL A 826 -18.41 -10.33 19.02
C VAL A 826 -18.96 -10.66 17.63
N ARG A 827 -18.64 -11.83 17.07
CA ARG A 827 -19.16 -12.28 15.77
C ARG A 827 -20.66 -12.62 15.80
N PRO A 828 -21.38 -12.49 14.67
CA PRO A 828 -22.82 -12.79 14.59
C PRO A 828 -23.25 -14.17 15.10
N SER A 829 -22.42 -15.20 14.87
CA SER A 829 -22.70 -16.58 15.32
C SER A 829 -22.77 -16.71 16.84
N ARG A 830 -21.89 -16.03 17.57
CA ARG A 830 -21.90 -16.02 19.04
C ARG A 830 -23.04 -15.19 19.62
N ILE A 831 -23.40 -14.07 18.97
CA ILE A 831 -24.58 -13.30 19.39
C ILE A 831 -25.86 -14.12 19.25
N ALA A 832 -25.96 -15.04 18.28
CA ALA A 832 -27.12 -15.93 18.16
C ALA A 832 -27.36 -16.78 19.42
N GLU A 833 -26.32 -17.15 20.18
CA GLU A 833 -26.46 -17.87 21.45
C GLU A 833 -27.14 -17.02 22.54
N LEU A 834 -26.93 -15.70 22.54
CA LEU A 834 -27.66 -14.78 23.43
C LEU A 834 -29.16 -14.71 23.10
N TYR A 835 -29.52 -14.91 21.84
CA TYR A 835 -30.92 -15.05 21.44
C TYR A 835 -31.47 -16.44 21.79
N GLY A 836 -30.66 -17.50 21.71
CA GLY A 836 -31.03 -18.83 22.18
C GLY A 836 -31.36 -18.89 23.67
N THR A 837 -30.69 -18.09 24.49
CA THR A 837 -30.92 -17.99 25.95
C THR A 837 -32.07 -17.07 26.35
N GLY A 838 -32.63 -16.27 25.45
CA GLY A 838 -33.71 -15.32 25.73
C GLY A 838 -33.27 -13.95 26.27
N VAL A 839 -31.98 -13.77 26.58
CA VAL A 839 -31.43 -12.56 27.20
C VAL A 839 -31.43 -11.38 26.23
N ALA A 840 -31.04 -11.60 24.98
CA ALA A 840 -31.00 -10.52 23.98
C ALA A 840 -32.41 -9.95 23.70
N GLN A 841 -33.44 -10.79 23.70
CA GLN A 841 -34.83 -10.38 23.56
C GLN A 841 -35.25 -9.47 24.71
N GLN A 842 -34.88 -9.83 25.94
CA GLN A 842 -35.19 -9.03 27.12
C GLN A 842 -34.48 -7.67 27.08
N ILE A 843 -33.20 -7.61 26.69
CA ILE A 843 -32.44 -6.35 26.54
C ILE A 843 -33.10 -5.42 25.51
N LEU A 844 -33.58 -5.96 24.39
CA LEU A 844 -34.30 -5.17 23.37
C LEU A 844 -35.62 -4.62 23.91
N LEU A 845 -36.37 -5.42 24.67
CA LEU A 845 -37.64 -4.99 25.27
C LEU A 845 -37.42 -3.93 26.36
N GLU A 846 -36.47 -4.14 27.28
CA GLU A 846 -36.10 -3.17 28.32
C GLU A 846 -35.52 -1.88 27.70
N GLY A 847 -34.72 -2.01 26.64
CA GLY A 847 -34.11 -0.86 25.97
C GLY A 847 -35.08 -0.03 25.13
N THR A 848 -36.20 -0.61 24.67
CA THR A 848 -37.24 0.10 23.90
C THR A 848 -38.45 0.53 24.72
N ALA A 849 -38.51 0.15 26.00
CA ALA A 849 -39.51 0.63 26.93
C ALA A 849 -39.34 2.13 27.29
N ILE A 850 -40.41 2.75 27.80
CA ILE A 850 -40.39 4.11 28.31
C ILE A 850 -39.63 4.11 29.64
N ASP A 851 -38.50 4.81 29.68
CA ASP A 851 -37.59 4.87 30.82
C ASP A 851 -37.76 6.21 31.57
N ASP A 852 -38.16 6.15 32.84
CA ASP A 852 -38.36 7.32 33.72
C ASP A 852 -37.05 7.88 34.31
N SER A 853 -35.91 7.20 34.07
CA SER A 853 -34.59 7.60 34.59
C SER A 853 -34.02 8.83 33.84
N ALA A 854 -34.56 10.00 34.18
CA ALA A 854 -34.26 11.28 33.53
C ALA A 854 -32.81 11.81 33.66
N ASN A 855 -31.91 11.13 34.39
CA ASN A 855 -30.71 11.78 34.96
C ASN A 855 -29.37 11.53 34.25
N GLU A 856 -29.21 10.58 33.33
CA GLU A 856 -27.89 10.29 32.72
C GLU A 856 -27.86 10.47 31.18
N VAL A 857 -27.89 11.74 30.74
CA VAL A 857 -27.84 12.12 29.31
C VAL A 857 -26.61 11.55 28.59
N SER A 858 -25.49 11.38 29.29
CA SER A 858 -24.22 10.89 28.75
C SER A 858 -24.21 9.42 28.34
N LEU A 859 -25.12 8.59 28.86
CA LEU A 859 -25.15 7.14 28.61
C LEU A 859 -26.14 6.73 27.52
N ARG A 860 -27.00 7.64 27.08
CA ARG A 860 -27.98 7.41 26.00
C ARG A 860 -27.34 6.88 24.70
N PRO A 861 -26.17 7.37 24.24
CA PRO A 861 -25.51 6.82 23.07
C PRO A 861 -25.08 5.35 23.24
N VAL A 862 -24.65 4.96 24.44
CA VAL A 862 -24.19 3.59 24.76
C VAL A 862 -25.35 2.61 24.64
N LYS A 863 -26.50 2.94 25.27
CA LYS A 863 -27.75 2.19 25.13
C LYS A 863 -28.13 1.99 23.66
N ARG A 864 -28.12 3.06 22.88
CA ARG A 864 -28.44 3.05 21.45
C ARG A 864 -27.50 2.15 20.65
N SER A 865 -26.20 2.21 20.92
CA SER A 865 -25.20 1.36 20.28
C SER A 865 -25.43 -0.12 20.59
N VAL A 866 -25.71 -0.49 21.85
CA VAL A 866 -26.02 -1.88 22.22
C VAL A 866 -27.24 -2.39 21.44
N LEU A 867 -28.32 -1.60 21.37
CA LEU A 867 -29.52 -1.96 20.60
C LEU A 867 -29.24 -2.12 19.11
N ALA A 868 -28.44 -1.23 18.51
CA ALA A 868 -28.07 -1.31 17.11
C ALA A 868 -27.21 -2.55 16.78
N VAL A 869 -26.25 -2.89 17.65
CA VAL A 869 -25.39 -4.07 17.49
C VAL A 869 -26.21 -5.35 17.54
N LEU A 870 -27.06 -5.52 18.57
CA LEU A 870 -27.92 -6.69 18.71
C LEU A 870 -28.87 -6.82 17.50
N ALA A 871 -29.44 -5.70 17.07
CA ALA A 871 -30.34 -5.67 15.92
C ALA A 871 -29.68 -5.93 14.57
N ASN A 872 -28.40 -5.60 14.42
CA ASN A 872 -27.68 -5.87 13.19
C ASN A 872 -27.10 -7.30 13.13
N LYS A 873 -26.58 -7.83 14.24
CA LYS A 873 -25.84 -9.10 14.22
C LYS A 873 -26.74 -10.33 14.24
N HIS A 874 -28.02 -10.21 14.60
CA HIS A 874 -29.01 -11.30 14.54
C HIS A 874 -30.23 -10.97 13.66
N ASN A 875 -30.94 -12.00 13.18
CA ASN A 875 -32.19 -11.84 12.44
C ASN A 875 -33.38 -11.61 13.40
N ILE A 876 -33.57 -10.40 13.92
CA ILE A 876 -34.71 -10.10 14.83
C ILE A 876 -36.08 -10.33 14.16
N GLU A 877 -36.17 -10.23 12.83
CA GLU A 877 -37.43 -10.39 12.07
C GLU A 877 -38.09 -11.77 12.20
N THR A 878 -37.35 -12.77 12.68
CA THR A 878 -37.92 -14.10 12.98
C THR A 878 -38.66 -14.14 14.31
N LEU A 879 -38.50 -13.10 15.16
CA LEU A 879 -39.07 -13.01 16.50
C LEU A 879 -40.29 -12.07 16.48
N ASP A 880 -41.46 -12.64 16.16
CA ASP A 880 -42.70 -11.85 15.97
C ASP A 880 -43.12 -11.09 17.25
N SER A 881 -42.89 -11.65 18.44
CA SER A 881 -43.22 -11.00 19.72
C SER A 881 -42.39 -9.74 19.99
N VAL A 882 -41.10 -9.76 19.65
CA VAL A 882 -40.20 -8.61 19.84
C VAL A 882 -40.53 -7.51 18.83
N MET A 883 -40.77 -7.87 17.57
CA MET A 883 -41.16 -6.92 16.52
C MET A 883 -42.48 -6.22 16.83
N ALA A 884 -43.49 -6.97 17.28
CA ALA A 884 -44.79 -6.39 17.68
C ALA A 884 -44.64 -5.41 18.85
N ASN A 885 -43.81 -5.74 19.85
CA ASN A 885 -43.56 -4.86 20.99
C ASN A 885 -42.79 -3.58 20.62
N ILE A 886 -41.82 -3.67 19.71
CA ILE A 886 -41.11 -2.50 19.20
C ILE A 886 -42.07 -1.58 18.42
N GLU A 887 -42.96 -2.17 17.61
CA GLU A 887 -43.98 -1.43 16.87
C GLU A 887 -44.96 -0.71 17.79
N THR A 888 -45.51 -1.39 18.79
CA THR A 888 -46.42 -0.77 19.76
C THR A 888 -45.71 0.29 20.58
N SER A 889 -44.45 0.08 20.97
CA SER A 889 -43.65 1.06 21.72
C SER A 889 -43.38 2.32 20.91
N LEU A 890 -43.02 2.18 19.62
CA LEU A 890 -42.83 3.32 18.72
C LEU A 890 -44.14 4.07 18.50
N GLN A 891 -45.24 3.36 18.25
CA GLN A 891 -46.55 3.96 18.03
C GLN A 891 -47.00 4.74 19.27
N ASN A 892 -46.87 4.17 20.46
CA ASN A 892 -47.22 4.81 21.73
C ASN A 892 -46.35 6.05 21.99
N ALA A 893 -45.03 5.95 21.79
CA ALA A 893 -44.12 7.08 21.99
C ALA A 893 -44.42 8.24 21.01
N LEU A 894 -44.70 7.94 19.74
CA LEU A 894 -45.10 8.94 18.74
C LEU A 894 -46.45 9.57 19.08
N GLN A 895 -47.45 8.79 19.51
CA GLN A 895 -48.76 9.32 19.91
C GLN A 895 -48.67 10.20 21.17
N ASN A 896 -47.95 9.74 22.20
CA ASN A 896 -47.77 10.49 23.44
C ASN A 896 -47.00 11.81 23.21
N SER A 897 -46.05 11.82 22.27
CA SER A 897 -45.34 13.05 21.88
C SER A 897 -46.25 14.11 21.22
N ARG A 898 -47.46 13.76 20.78
CA ARG A 898 -48.44 14.68 20.18
C ARG A 898 -49.41 15.27 21.21
N LEU A 899 -49.67 14.57 22.31
CA LEU A 899 -50.73 14.89 23.27
C LEU A 899 -50.25 15.74 24.47
N ASP A 900 -48.96 15.67 24.81
CA ASP A 900 -48.48 16.08 26.13
C ASP A 900 -47.66 17.38 26.14
N ASN A 901 -48.09 18.36 26.94
CA ASN A 901 -47.41 19.66 27.15
C ASN A 901 -46.36 19.62 28.28
N GLY A 902 -46.16 18.46 28.94
CA GLY A 902 -45.15 18.28 29.98
C GLY A 902 -43.72 18.16 29.41
N SER A 903 -42.80 19.04 29.83
CA SER A 903 -41.42 19.06 29.31
C SER A 903 -40.57 17.82 29.66
N ARG A 904 -40.96 17.05 30.68
CA ARG A 904 -40.25 15.84 31.13
C ARG A 904 -40.72 14.57 30.40
N SER A 905 -42.03 14.39 30.24
CA SER A 905 -42.63 13.26 29.50
C SER A 905 -42.36 13.36 27.99
N LEU A 906 -42.30 14.58 27.43
CA LEU A 906 -41.89 14.76 26.04
C LEU A 906 -40.46 14.25 25.81
N LYS A 907 -39.51 14.56 26.70
CA LYS A 907 -38.10 14.13 26.57
C LYS A 907 -37.92 12.62 26.65
N THR A 908 -38.65 11.94 27.53
CA THR A 908 -38.56 10.47 27.66
C THR A 908 -39.14 9.77 26.43
N ASN A 909 -40.30 10.22 25.92
CA ASN A 909 -40.88 9.69 24.69
C ASN A 909 -39.96 9.91 23.47
N LEU A 910 -39.31 11.06 23.37
CA LEU A 910 -38.34 11.34 22.31
C LEU A 910 -37.11 10.43 22.39
N GLU A 911 -36.61 10.17 23.59
CA GLU A 911 -35.50 9.23 23.79
C GLU A 911 -35.85 7.80 23.38
N THR A 912 -37.07 7.35 23.67
CA THR A 912 -37.58 6.06 23.19
C THR A 912 -37.63 6.02 21.66
N CYS A 913 -38.18 7.05 21.01
CA CYS A 913 -38.19 7.15 19.54
C CYS A 913 -36.78 7.07 18.94
N LEU A 914 -35.83 7.87 19.46
CA LEU A 914 -34.45 7.90 18.97
C LEU A 914 -33.71 6.57 19.20
N SER A 915 -34.03 5.86 20.29
CA SER A 915 -33.49 4.52 20.57
C SER A 915 -33.98 3.50 19.55
N ILE A 916 -35.28 3.56 19.20
CA ILE A 916 -35.86 2.72 18.16
C ILE A 916 -35.31 3.09 16.78
N PHE A 917 -35.07 4.37 16.47
CA PHE A 917 -34.44 4.77 15.20
C PHE A 917 -33.03 4.18 15.05
N THR A 918 -32.27 4.13 16.15
CA THR A 918 -30.92 3.55 16.15
C THR A 918 -30.96 2.03 16.00
N LEU A 919 -31.93 1.36 16.64
CA LEU A 919 -32.21 -0.06 16.44
C LEU A 919 -32.54 -0.34 14.97
N MET A 920 -33.40 0.49 14.35
CA MET A 920 -33.74 0.41 12.92
C MET A 920 -32.53 0.63 12.02
N ALA A 921 -31.58 1.48 12.41
CA ALA A 921 -30.31 1.64 11.69
C ALA A 921 -29.53 0.32 11.58
N GLY A 922 -29.56 -0.50 12.64
CA GLY A 922 -28.96 -1.85 12.65
C GLY A 922 -29.70 -2.82 11.74
N LEU A 923 -31.04 -2.84 11.80
CA LEU A 923 -31.89 -3.72 10.98
C LEU A 923 -31.79 -3.42 9.48
N LEU A 924 -31.94 -2.16 9.08
CA LEU A 924 -32.05 -1.78 7.67
C LEU A 924 -30.76 -2.07 6.86
N ARG A 925 -29.59 -2.07 7.50
CA ARG A 925 -28.30 -2.48 6.88
C ARG A 925 -28.29 -3.94 6.40
N ARG A 926 -29.15 -4.81 6.95
CA ARG A 926 -29.34 -6.19 6.49
C ARG A 926 -30.27 -6.31 5.28
N CYS A 927 -30.88 -5.22 4.82
CA CYS A 927 -31.99 -5.19 3.84
C CYS A 927 -33.15 -6.14 4.21
N SER A 928 -33.69 -5.94 5.40
CA SER A 928 -34.80 -6.71 5.99
C SER A 928 -36.02 -6.98 5.08
N SER A 929 -36.76 -8.04 5.42
CA SER A 929 -37.94 -8.58 4.73
C SER A 929 -39.19 -7.67 4.82
N ILE A 930 -40.31 -8.13 4.24
CA ILE A 930 -41.63 -7.46 4.27
C ILE A 930 -42.09 -7.12 5.71
N LYS A 931 -41.63 -7.88 6.71
CA LYS A 931 -42.03 -7.73 8.12
C LYS A 931 -41.61 -6.40 8.76
N VAL A 932 -40.65 -5.67 8.18
CA VAL A 932 -40.20 -4.36 8.70
C VAL A 932 -41.01 -3.18 8.14
N ARG A 933 -41.91 -3.45 7.17
CA ARG A 933 -42.73 -2.42 6.52
C ARG A 933 -43.62 -1.60 7.48
N PRO A 934 -44.26 -2.18 8.51
CA PRO A 934 -45.06 -1.39 9.47
C PRO A 934 -44.22 -0.36 10.23
N LEU A 935 -43.03 -0.76 10.70
CA LEU A 935 -42.09 0.16 11.35
C LEU A 935 -41.60 1.26 10.40
N LEU A 936 -41.31 0.92 9.14
CA LEU A 936 -40.95 1.93 8.13
C LEU A 936 -42.07 2.93 7.87
N GLN A 937 -43.34 2.49 7.88
CA GLN A 937 -44.49 3.38 7.76
C GLN A 937 -44.59 4.32 8.97
N LEU A 938 -44.36 3.82 10.20
CA LEU A 938 -44.31 4.67 11.39
C LEU A 938 -43.17 5.70 11.33
N LEU A 939 -41.98 5.30 10.87
CA LEU A 939 -40.84 6.22 10.69
C LEU A 939 -41.15 7.35 9.69
N ARG A 940 -41.93 7.07 8.64
CA ARG A 940 -42.38 8.11 7.69
C ARG A 940 -43.26 9.17 8.34
N THR A 941 -44.04 8.79 9.35
CA THR A 941 -44.92 9.71 10.09
C THR A 941 -44.23 10.46 11.24
N ALA A 942 -42.96 10.17 11.52
CA ALA A 942 -42.24 10.79 12.62
C ALA A 942 -42.10 12.33 12.49
N PRO A 943 -41.86 12.91 11.29
CA PRO A 943 -41.79 14.36 11.11
C PRO A 943 -43.15 15.10 11.18
N ASP A 944 -44.28 14.38 11.21
CA ASP A 944 -45.64 14.95 11.19
C ASP A 944 -46.00 15.74 12.46
N ASN A 945 -45.18 15.69 13.51
CA ASN A 945 -45.46 16.37 14.77
C ASN A 945 -45.06 17.86 14.72
N PRO A 946 -45.98 18.81 14.99
CA PRO A 946 -45.66 20.24 14.96
C PRO A 946 -44.70 20.68 16.08
N LEU A 947 -44.71 20.01 17.24
CA LEU A 947 -43.89 20.39 18.40
C LEU A 947 -42.49 19.74 18.35
N SER A 948 -42.43 18.44 18.05
CA SER A 948 -41.18 17.66 18.15
C SER A 948 -40.71 17.04 16.83
N GLY A 949 -41.44 17.25 15.73
CA GLY A 949 -41.14 16.65 14.42
C GLY A 949 -39.79 17.05 13.86
N TYR A 950 -39.26 18.22 14.20
CA TYR A 950 -37.92 18.62 13.79
C TYR A 950 -36.81 17.84 14.52
N GLN A 951 -37.01 17.49 15.81
CA GLN A 951 -36.05 16.67 16.58
C GLN A 951 -36.09 15.21 16.12
N LEU A 952 -37.29 14.69 15.86
CA LEU A 952 -37.48 13.38 15.27
C LEU A 952 -36.91 13.32 13.84
N GLY A 953 -37.13 14.35 13.03
CA GLY A 953 -36.57 14.50 11.69
C GLY A 953 -35.04 14.49 11.69
N ARG A 954 -34.40 15.25 12.60
CA ARG A 954 -32.95 15.17 12.83
C ARG A 954 -32.51 13.79 13.30
N GLY A 955 -33.31 13.15 14.17
CA GLY A 955 -33.06 11.80 14.66
C GLY A 955 -32.98 10.74 13.57
N LEU A 956 -33.74 10.87 12.47
CA LEU A 956 -33.72 9.93 11.35
C LEU A 956 -32.36 9.88 10.62
N GLU A 957 -31.52 10.92 10.76
CA GLU A 957 -30.15 10.94 10.24
C GLU A 957 -29.35 9.71 10.71
N ILE A 958 -29.58 9.25 11.95
CA ILE A 958 -28.84 8.13 12.54
C ILE A 958 -28.96 6.83 11.73
N ILE A 959 -30.04 6.67 10.97
CA ILE A 959 -30.31 5.48 10.17
C ILE A 959 -29.26 5.30 9.08
N VAL A 960 -28.91 6.38 8.38
CA VAL A 960 -27.98 6.39 7.24
C VAL A 960 -26.59 6.91 7.58
N ALA A 961 -26.45 7.65 8.67
CA ALA A 961 -25.15 8.15 9.12
C ALA A 961 -24.12 7.01 9.27
N PRO A 962 -22.85 7.25 8.90
CA PRO A 962 -21.78 6.27 9.09
C PRO A 962 -21.57 6.03 10.59
N GLN A 963 -21.75 4.79 11.02
CA GLN A 963 -21.56 4.37 12.41
C GLN A 963 -20.42 3.36 12.47
N LYS A 964 -19.37 3.65 13.26
CA LYS A 964 -18.20 2.78 13.40
C LYS A 964 -18.57 1.36 13.82
N LEU A 965 -19.52 1.20 14.74
CA LEU A 965 -19.99 -0.09 15.26
C LEU A 965 -20.76 -0.96 14.23
N LEU A 966 -21.20 -0.38 13.11
CA LEU A 966 -21.98 -1.08 12.07
C LEU A 966 -21.21 -1.20 10.75
N THR A 967 -19.89 -1.37 10.84
CA THR A 967 -19.01 -1.64 9.70
C THR A 967 -18.72 -3.13 9.58
N LYS A 968 -18.33 -3.57 8.37
CA LYS A 968 -17.90 -4.96 8.16
C LYS A 968 -16.65 -5.33 8.97
N GLU A 969 -15.80 -4.34 9.28
CA GLU A 969 -14.63 -4.50 10.15
C GLU A 969 -15.08 -5.02 11.52
N ASN A 970 -16.08 -4.39 12.16
CA ASN A 970 -16.64 -4.83 13.45
C ASN A 970 -17.64 -6.00 13.35
N PHE A 971 -17.48 -6.85 12.34
CA PHE A 971 -18.35 -8.01 12.06
C PHE A 971 -19.84 -7.70 11.91
N ALA A 972 -20.19 -6.46 11.56
CA ALA A 972 -21.57 -6.09 11.29
C ALA A 972 -22.03 -6.65 9.93
N VAL A 973 -23.29 -7.07 9.86
CA VAL A 973 -23.91 -7.58 8.62
C VAL A 973 -24.45 -6.41 7.81
N VAL A 974 -23.69 -6.01 6.77
CA VAL A 974 -24.02 -4.90 5.86
C VAL A 974 -24.13 -5.40 4.43
N ARG A 975 -25.34 -5.32 3.84
CA ARG A 975 -25.58 -5.65 2.42
C ARG A 975 -25.25 -4.47 1.53
N LEU A 976 -24.74 -4.71 0.32
CA LEU A 976 -24.25 -3.64 -0.58
C LEU A 976 -25.30 -2.58 -0.95
N LEU A 977 -26.54 -2.97 -1.24
CA LEU A 977 -27.59 -2.06 -1.76
C LEU A 977 -28.52 -1.49 -0.67
N TRP A 978 -28.12 -1.57 0.60
CA TRP A 978 -28.98 -1.16 1.72
C TRP A 978 -29.33 0.33 1.68
N LEU A 979 -28.38 1.19 1.30
CA LEU A 979 -28.60 2.63 1.17
C LEU A 979 -29.61 2.97 0.07
N GLN A 980 -29.53 2.29 -1.08
CA GLN A 980 -30.50 2.47 -2.18
C GLN A 980 -31.91 2.07 -1.74
N LYS A 981 -32.04 0.95 -1.02
CA LYS A 981 -33.33 0.50 -0.49
C LYS A 981 -33.90 1.49 0.52
N VAL A 982 -33.08 1.97 1.46
CA VAL A 982 -33.50 3.00 2.45
C VAL A 982 -33.88 4.31 1.74
N TYR A 983 -33.15 4.72 0.70
CA TYR A 983 -33.50 5.90 -0.08
C TYR A 983 -34.88 5.77 -0.72
N ILE A 984 -35.16 4.66 -1.40
CA ILE A 984 -36.45 4.42 -2.07
C ILE A 984 -37.60 4.26 -1.06
N GLU A 985 -37.38 3.52 0.03
CA GLU A 985 -38.45 3.19 0.99
C GLU A 985 -38.67 4.27 2.06
N LEU A 986 -37.70 5.14 2.35
CA LEU A 986 -37.81 6.13 3.43
C LEU A 986 -37.57 7.56 2.95
N ALA A 987 -36.42 7.86 2.33
CA ALA A 987 -36.05 9.23 2.00
C ALA A 987 -36.87 9.82 0.84
N LYS A 988 -37.13 9.05 -0.22
CA LYS A 988 -37.86 9.52 -1.40
C LYS A 988 -39.31 9.93 -1.09
N PRO A 989 -40.11 9.14 -0.35
CA PRO A 989 -41.44 9.60 0.11
C PRO A 989 -41.38 10.89 0.93
N MET A 990 -40.34 11.07 1.77
CA MET A 990 -40.17 12.29 2.56
C MET A 990 -39.80 13.50 1.68
N LEU A 991 -39.05 13.30 0.58
CA LEU A 991 -38.78 14.35 -0.40
C LEU A 991 -40.08 14.82 -1.09
N GLU A 992 -40.98 13.90 -1.43
CA GLU A 992 -42.28 14.24 -2.03
C GLU A 992 -43.16 15.07 -1.07
N ALA A 993 -43.19 14.68 0.22
CA ALA A 993 -43.84 15.45 1.28
C ALA A 993 -43.19 16.83 1.48
N ALA A 994 -41.86 16.92 1.46
CA ALA A 994 -41.12 18.18 1.59
C ALA A 994 -41.38 19.18 0.45
N LEU A 995 -41.67 18.69 -0.77
CA LEU A 995 -42.01 19.54 -1.92
C LEU A 995 -43.48 19.99 -1.93
N GLY A 996 -44.32 19.45 -1.03
CA GLY A 996 -45.76 19.75 -0.99
C GLY A 996 -46.58 18.99 -2.03
N ASN A 997 -46.05 17.88 -2.56
CA ASN A 997 -46.79 17.01 -3.48
C ASN A 997 -47.75 16.04 -2.75
N ASP A 998 -47.64 15.93 -1.42
CA ASP A 998 -48.57 15.15 -0.59
C ASP A 998 -49.80 16.01 -0.21
N PRO A 999 -51.02 15.62 -0.63
CA PRO A 999 -52.24 16.38 -0.34
C PRO A 999 -52.58 16.43 1.15
N ASN A 1000 -52.01 15.57 2.00
CA ASN A 1000 -52.29 15.53 3.43
C ASN A 1000 -51.47 16.54 4.26
N ILE A 1001 -50.39 17.11 3.70
CA ILE A 1001 -49.44 17.97 4.42
C ILE A 1001 -49.49 19.40 3.88
N THR A 1002 -50.38 20.21 4.44
CA THR A 1002 -50.54 21.62 4.05
C THR A 1002 -49.69 22.58 4.88
N ASP A 1003 -49.35 22.21 6.12
CA ASP A 1003 -48.60 23.06 7.06
C ASP A 1003 -47.14 23.28 6.62
N THR A 1004 -46.73 24.54 6.55
CA THR A 1004 -45.36 24.98 6.24
C THR A 1004 -44.33 24.48 7.25
N LEU A 1005 -44.71 24.33 8.51
CA LEU A 1005 -43.82 23.87 9.57
C LEU A 1005 -43.53 22.37 9.44
N ILE A 1006 -44.57 21.57 9.23
CA ILE A 1006 -44.43 20.12 9.00
C ILE A 1006 -43.62 19.86 7.73
N ARG A 1007 -43.87 20.62 6.65
CA ARG A 1007 -43.06 20.54 5.42
C ARG A 1007 -41.57 20.81 5.67
N THR A 1008 -41.27 21.73 6.56
CA THR A 1008 -39.88 22.03 6.97
C THR A 1008 -39.27 20.86 7.76
N ASN A 1009 -40.04 20.16 8.59
CA ASN A 1009 -39.57 18.95 9.29
C ASN A 1009 -39.19 17.83 8.31
N PHE A 1010 -40.04 17.58 7.31
CA PHE A 1010 -39.73 16.63 6.24
C PHE A 1010 -38.51 17.04 5.42
N SER A 1011 -38.38 18.33 5.14
CA SER A 1011 -37.21 18.89 4.45
C SER A 1011 -35.93 18.61 5.24
N ILE A 1012 -35.93 18.87 6.56
CA ILE A 1012 -34.78 18.60 7.45
C ILE A 1012 -34.44 17.11 7.47
N ALA A 1013 -35.44 16.24 7.65
CA ALA A 1013 -35.24 14.80 7.69
C ALA A 1013 -34.63 14.26 6.39
N ALA A 1014 -35.21 14.61 5.24
CA ALA A 1014 -34.75 14.15 3.94
C ALA A 1014 -33.33 14.66 3.62
N LEU A 1015 -33.06 15.94 3.89
CA LEU A 1015 -31.75 16.54 3.64
C LEU A 1015 -30.65 15.90 4.48
N LEU A 1016 -30.88 15.71 5.78
CA LEU A 1016 -29.89 15.11 6.68
C LEU A 1016 -29.60 13.65 6.32
N MET A 1017 -30.59 12.92 5.79
CA MET A 1017 -30.36 11.59 5.27
C MET A 1017 -29.54 11.61 3.97
N VAL A 1018 -29.91 12.45 3.01
CA VAL A 1018 -29.22 12.55 1.69
C VAL A 1018 -27.75 12.96 1.83
N LYS A 1019 -27.42 13.77 2.83
CA LYS A 1019 -26.04 14.21 3.10
C LYS A 1019 -25.04 13.04 3.22
N HIS A 1020 -25.48 11.88 3.69
CA HIS A 1020 -24.61 10.69 3.88
C HIS A 1020 -24.69 9.69 2.72
N LEU A 1021 -25.43 10.00 1.67
CA LEU A 1021 -25.59 9.15 0.47
C LEU A 1021 -24.62 9.59 -0.64
N ASP A 1022 -24.19 8.62 -1.43
CA ASP A 1022 -23.44 8.87 -2.66
C ASP A 1022 -24.35 9.51 -3.72
N PHE A 1023 -23.78 10.42 -4.52
CA PHE A 1023 -24.53 11.16 -5.55
C PHE A 1023 -25.26 10.24 -6.54
N SER A 1024 -24.66 9.11 -6.91
CA SER A 1024 -25.24 8.11 -7.82
C SER A 1024 -26.58 7.52 -7.34
N ILE A 1025 -26.90 7.61 -6.05
CA ILE A 1025 -28.16 7.09 -5.50
C ILE A 1025 -29.33 8.04 -5.76
N TYR A 1026 -29.09 9.36 -5.77
CA TYR A 1026 -30.13 10.38 -5.84
C TYR A 1026 -30.02 11.31 -7.05
N GLU A 1027 -29.15 10.99 -8.01
CA GLU A 1027 -28.91 11.75 -9.24
C GLU A 1027 -30.21 12.18 -9.97
N GLN A 1028 -31.19 11.27 -10.07
CA GLN A 1028 -32.48 11.54 -10.73
C GLN A 1028 -33.35 12.59 -10.00
N ASP A 1029 -33.14 12.74 -8.70
CA ASP A 1029 -33.91 13.64 -7.82
C ASP A 1029 -33.04 14.84 -7.37
N ALA A 1030 -31.87 15.07 -7.98
CA ALA A 1030 -30.92 16.08 -7.55
C ALA A 1030 -31.45 17.53 -7.69
N ASP A 1031 -32.22 17.89 -8.73
CA ASP A 1031 -32.92 19.19 -8.83
C ASP A 1031 -33.88 19.41 -7.65
N LYS A 1032 -34.64 18.38 -7.28
CA LYS A 1032 -35.58 18.43 -6.15
C LYS A 1032 -34.86 18.65 -4.83
N ILE A 1033 -33.78 17.88 -4.60
CA ILE A 1033 -32.96 17.97 -3.40
C ILE A 1033 -32.26 19.33 -3.31
N LEU A 1034 -31.77 19.85 -4.44
CA LEU A 1034 -31.13 21.17 -4.51
C LEU A 1034 -32.09 22.27 -4.08
N ARG A 1035 -33.35 22.24 -4.53
CA ARG A 1035 -34.39 23.19 -4.10
C ARG A 1035 -34.65 23.11 -2.59
N ILE A 1036 -34.76 21.90 -2.04
CA ILE A 1036 -34.95 21.69 -0.60
C ILE A 1036 -33.76 22.24 0.19
N ALA A 1037 -32.53 21.96 -0.25
CA ALA A 1037 -31.31 22.45 0.40
C ALA A 1037 -31.23 23.98 0.38
N ILE A 1038 -31.60 24.62 -0.73
CA ILE A 1038 -31.67 26.09 -0.86
C ILE A 1038 -32.69 26.67 0.13
N VAL A 1039 -33.89 26.10 0.22
CA VAL A 1039 -34.94 26.55 1.15
C VAL A 1039 -34.48 26.43 2.60
N ILE A 1040 -33.84 25.32 2.96
CA ILE A 1040 -33.30 25.12 4.32
C ILE A 1040 -32.19 26.13 4.63
N ALA A 1041 -31.23 26.31 3.71
CA ALA A 1041 -30.14 27.26 3.90
C ALA A 1041 -30.63 28.71 4.01
N GLN A 1042 -31.72 29.08 3.31
CA GLN A 1042 -32.35 30.39 3.40
C GLN A 1042 -33.11 30.60 4.71
N ASN A 1043 -33.87 29.59 5.18
CA ASN A 1043 -34.76 29.75 6.33
C ASN A 1043 -34.04 29.53 7.67
N LEU A 1044 -33.11 28.57 7.74
CA LEU A 1044 -32.41 28.20 8.99
C LEU A 1044 -31.03 28.87 9.13
N GLY A 1045 -30.43 29.33 8.03
CA GLY A 1045 -29.16 30.05 8.05
C GLY A 1045 -28.00 29.23 8.64
N VAL A 1046 -27.23 29.84 9.56
CA VAL A 1046 -26.02 29.24 10.13
C VAL A 1046 -26.35 28.29 11.29
N GLY A 1047 -26.14 26.99 11.07
CA GLY A 1047 -26.37 25.93 12.07
C GLY A 1047 -26.02 24.55 11.51
N SER A 1048 -26.26 23.48 12.28
CA SER A 1048 -26.03 22.09 11.84
C SER A 1048 -26.74 21.75 10.54
N ASP A 1049 -28.01 22.17 10.44
CA ASP A 1049 -28.87 21.91 9.29
C ASP A 1049 -28.42 22.74 8.07
N GLY A 1050 -27.91 23.96 8.30
CA GLY A 1050 -27.30 24.80 7.28
C GLY A 1050 -25.98 24.22 6.74
N ILE A 1051 -25.14 23.64 7.60
CA ILE A 1051 -23.94 22.90 7.16
C ILE A 1051 -24.35 21.76 6.24
N ALA A 1052 -25.36 20.97 6.63
CA ALA A 1052 -25.84 19.87 5.82
C ALA A 1052 -26.35 20.34 4.45
N ALA A 1053 -27.12 21.43 4.42
CA ALA A 1053 -27.61 22.02 3.19
C ALA A 1053 -26.46 22.46 2.27
N LEU A 1054 -25.48 23.19 2.81
CA LEU A 1054 -24.31 23.63 2.04
C LEU A 1054 -23.46 22.46 1.54
N GLN A 1055 -23.32 21.38 2.32
CA GLN A 1055 -22.59 20.18 1.90
C GLN A 1055 -23.28 19.49 0.72
N VAL A 1056 -24.60 19.29 0.79
CA VAL A 1056 -25.37 18.69 -0.30
C VAL A 1056 -25.33 19.57 -1.56
N ILE A 1057 -25.48 20.89 -1.40
CA ILE A 1057 -25.34 21.87 -2.50
C ILE A 1057 -23.96 21.74 -3.14
N LYS A 1058 -22.89 21.70 -2.35
CA LYS A 1058 -21.52 21.56 -2.85
C LYS A 1058 -21.33 20.27 -3.64
N ASN A 1059 -21.84 19.14 -3.12
CA ASN A 1059 -21.72 17.84 -3.78
C ASN A 1059 -22.46 17.84 -5.13
N ILE A 1060 -23.70 18.34 -5.17
CA ILE A 1060 -24.49 18.45 -6.41
C ILE A 1060 -23.80 19.37 -7.42
N LEU A 1061 -23.24 20.50 -6.97
CA LEU A 1061 -22.52 21.42 -7.85
C LEU A 1061 -21.33 20.72 -8.54
N ILE A 1062 -20.54 19.94 -7.80
CA ILE A 1062 -19.34 19.27 -8.30
C ILE A 1062 -19.69 18.20 -9.34
N GLU A 1063 -20.71 17.37 -9.06
CA GLU A 1063 -21.07 16.22 -9.90
C GLU A 1063 -22.02 16.59 -11.05
N ALA A 1064 -22.96 17.52 -10.84
CA ALA A 1064 -23.99 17.91 -11.80
C ALA A 1064 -24.21 19.44 -11.84
N PRO A 1065 -23.24 20.22 -12.35
CA PRO A 1065 -23.31 21.69 -12.37
C PRO A 1065 -24.50 22.22 -13.19
N GLU A 1066 -24.92 21.52 -14.24
CA GLU A 1066 -26.04 21.91 -15.11
C GLU A 1066 -27.34 22.13 -14.33
N GLN A 1067 -27.62 21.29 -13.32
CA GLN A 1067 -28.85 21.39 -12.52
C GLN A 1067 -28.88 22.61 -11.60
N ALA A 1068 -27.71 23.22 -11.32
CA ALA A 1068 -27.60 24.38 -10.44
C ALA A 1068 -27.56 25.73 -11.18
N GLN A 1069 -27.54 25.71 -12.52
CA GLN A 1069 -27.42 26.90 -13.35
C GLN A 1069 -28.53 27.93 -13.09
N ASP A 1070 -29.77 27.49 -12.95
CA ASP A 1070 -30.94 28.34 -12.66
C ASP A 1070 -30.94 28.90 -11.22
N HIS A 1071 -30.10 28.34 -10.36
CA HIS A 1071 -30.06 28.66 -8.93
C HIS A 1071 -28.85 29.49 -8.50
N ILE A 1072 -27.94 29.84 -9.42
CA ILE A 1072 -26.70 30.61 -9.14
C ILE A 1072 -26.98 31.87 -8.31
N ARG A 1073 -28.03 32.62 -8.64
CA ARG A 1073 -28.41 33.84 -7.89
C ARG A 1073 -28.69 33.56 -6.42
N SER A 1074 -29.45 32.50 -6.13
CA SER A 1074 -29.81 32.10 -4.79
C SER A 1074 -28.59 31.61 -4.02
N LEU A 1075 -27.73 30.81 -4.67
CA LEU A 1075 -26.49 30.29 -4.09
C LEU A 1075 -25.52 31.41 -3.71
N VAL A 1076 -25.26 32.35 -4.61
CA VAL A 1076 -24.40 33.52 -4.34
C VAL A 1076 -24.94 34.33 -3.16
N LYS A 1077 -26.25 34.61 -3.14
CA LYS A 1077 -26.88 35.38 -2.05
C LYS A 1077 -26.78 34.68 -0.70
N ILE A 1078 -27.03 33.36 -0.65
CA ILE A 1078 -26.95 32.56 0.58
C ILE A 1078 -25.51 32.53 1.08
N CYS A 1079 -24.56 32.15 0.23
CA CYS A 1079 -23.16 32.02 0.63
C CYS A 1079 -22.56 33.37 1.07
N ALA A 1080 -22.82 34.45 0.32
CA ALA A 1080 -22.37 35.79 0.68
C ALA A 1080 -22.91 36.25 2.04
N ALA A 1081 -24.17 35.94 2.37
CA ALA A 1081 -24.75 36.28 3.66
C ALA A 1081 -24.07 35.56 4.84
N ILE A 1082 -23.52 34.36 4.62
CA ILE A 1082 -22.91 33.52 5.67
C ILE A 1082 -21.50 34.01 6.05
N PHE A 1083 -20.66 34.43 5.10
CA PHE A 1083 -19.27 34.78 5.39
C PHE A 1083 -18.99 36.29 5.56
N THR A 1084 -19.95 37.18 5.26
CA THR A 1084 -19.77 38.65 5.37
C THR A 1084 -20.17 39.24 6.73
N GLU A 1085 -20.38 38.41 7.76
CA GLU A 1085 -20.90 38.80 9.10
C GLU A 1085 -22.27 39.55 9.09
N ARG A 1086 -22.88 39.78 7.93
CA ARG A 1086 -24.31 40.16 7.79
C ARG A 1086 -25.26 39.06 8.30
N GLY A 1087 -24.75 37.89 8.68
CA GLY A 1087 -25.49 36.82 9.35
C GLY A 1087 -26.19 37.26 10.65
N GLN A 1088 -25.67 38.25 11.39
CA GLN A 1088 -26.39 38.81 12.54
C GLN A 1088 -27.68 39.55 12.12
N SER A 1089 -27.69 40.14 10.93
CA SER A 1089 -28.88 40.75 10.30
C SER A 1089 -29.84 39.73 9.71
N MET A 1090 -29.41 38.50 9.38
CA MET A 1090 -30.32 37.43 8.95
C MET A 1090 -31.06 36.74 10.10
N SER A 1091 -30.67 36.98 11.36
CA SER A 1091 -31.56 36.71 12.50
C SER A 1091 -32.87 37.51 12.42
N ARG A 1092 -32.91 38.62 11.67
CA ARG A 1092 -34.12 39.43 11.39
C ARG A 1092 -34.92 38.99 10.15
N SER A 1093 -34.46 37.99 9.39
CA SER A 1093 -35.20 37.39 8.28
C SER A 1093 -35.61 35.94 8.55
N ARG A 1094 -35.67 35.55 9.83
CA ARG A 1094 -36.37 34.33 10.24
C ARG A 1094 -37.85 34.53 9.92
N PRO A 1095 -38.50 33.64 9.16
CA PRO A 1095 -39.92 33.78 8.91
C PRO A 1095 -40.72 33.71 10.23
N ASP A 1096 -41.72 34.59 10.40
CA ASP A 1096 -42.51 34.71 11.64
C ASP A 1096 -43.21 33.40 12.06
N TRP A 1097 -43.42 32.48 11.11
CA TRP A 1097 -44.03 31.17 11.34
C TRP A 1097 -43.07 30.11 11.94
N LEU A 1098 -41.75 30.37 12.02
CA LEU A 1098 -40.76 29.37 12.44
C LEU A 1098 -40.40 29.50 13.94
N PRO A 1099 -40.75 28.52 14.81
CA PRO A 1099 -40.50 28.58 16.26
C PRO A 1099 -39.03 28.66 16.61
N ALA A 1100 -38.67 29.39 17.68
CA ALA A 1100 -37.29 29.68 18.11
C ALA A 1100 -36.38 28.44 18.27
N GLU A 1101 -36.97 27.28 18.56
CA GLU A 1101 -36.29 25.99 18.80
C GLU A 1101 -35.74 25.32 17.53
N TYR A 1102 -36.11 25.82 16.34
CA TYR A 1102 -35.53 25.43 15.06
C TYR A 1102 -34.18 26.14 14.86
N GLY A 1103 -33.15 25.40 14.45
CA GLY A 1103 -31.75 25.86 14.47
C GLY A 1103 -31.12 25.90 15.88
N VAL A 1104 -29.85 26.29 16.00
CA VAL A 1104 -29.19 26.48 17.31
C VAL A 1104 -29.40 27.94 17.74
N THR A 1105 -29.90 28.16 18.95
CA THR A 1105 -30.19 29.51 19.50
C THR A 1105 -28.94 30.41 19.58
N ALA A 1106 -27.74 29.83 19.61
CA ALA A 1106 -26.44 30.48 19.39
C ALA A 1106 -25.42 29.49 18.78
N PRO A 1107 -25.12 29.55 17.47
CA PRO A 1107 -24.15 28.63 16.86
C PRO A 1107 -22.73 28.91 17.38
N SER A 1108 -22.00 27.85 17.74
CA SER A 1108 -20.60 27.95 18.17
C SER A 1108 -19.73 28.62 17.09
N LEU A 1109 -18.66 29.30 17.49
CA LEU A 1109 -17.70 29.91 16.56
C LEU A 1109 -17.14 28.90 15.55
N GLU A 1110 -17.02 27.63 15.95
CA GLU A 1110 -16.58 26.54 15.07
C GLU A 1110 -17.61 26.21 13.98
N ILE A 1111 -18.89 26.11 14.34
CA ILE A 1111 -19.99 25.86 13.37
C ILE A 1111 -20.09 27.02 12.39
N GLN A 1112 -19.99 28.26 12.89
CA GLN A 1112 -19.97 29.47 12.04
C GLN A 1112 -18.78 29.45 11.08
N ALA A 1113 -17.57 29.13 11.58
CA ALA A 1113 -16.38 29.05 10.75
C ALA A 1113 -16.51 27.95 9.68
N ARG A 1114 -17.06 26.79 10.04
CA ARG A 1114 -17.28 25.68 9.09
C ARG A 1114 -18.31 26.02 8.01
N CYS A 1115 -19.42 26.65 8.37
CA CYS A 1115 -20.39 27.19 7.40
C CYS A 1115 -19.72 28.19 6.44
N GLY A 1116 -18.96 29.14 7.00
CA GLY A 1116 -18.23 30.14 6.22
C GLY A 1116 -17.22 29.52 5.25
N LYS A 1117 -16.51 28.46 5.68
CA LYS A 1117 -15.54 27.75 4.84
C LYS A 1117 -16.22 27.11 3.64
N ILE A 1118 -17.29 26.34 3.85
CA ILE A 1118 -18.02 25.67 2.77
C ILE A 1118 -18.67 26.70 1.83
N ALA A 1119 -19.23 27.78 2.38
CA ALA A 1119 -19.80 28.86 1.58
C ALA A 1119 -18.74 29.55 0.69
N LEU A 1120 -17.52 29.78 1.20
CA LEU A 1120 -16.41 30.32 0.43
C LEU A 1120 -15.88 29.34 -0.62
N GLU A 1121 -15.87 28.03 -0.32
CA GLU A 1121 -15.51 27.00 -1.28
C GLU A 1121 -16.52 26.90 -2.43
N ILE A 1122 -17.82 26.96 -2.13
CA ILE A 1122 -18.89 27.01 -3.15
C ILE A 1122 -18.69 28.23 -4.05
N VAL A 1123 -18.62 29.43 -3.46
CA VAL A 1123 -18.47 30.67 -4.24
C VAL A 1123 -17.16 30.68 -5.02
N GLY A 1124 -16.04 30.32 -4.40
CA GLY A 1124 -14.74 30.26 -5.05
C GLY A 1124 -14.64 29.19 -6.15
N GLY A 1125 -15.47 28.15 -6.10
CA GLY A 1125 -15.57 27.12 -7.13
C GLY A 1125 -16.36 27.55 -8.37
N LEU A 1126 -17.36 28.44 -8.23
CA LEU A 1126 -18.25 28.82 -9.33
C LEU A 1126 -17.53 29.23 -10.63
N PRO A 1127 -16.48 30.08 -10.63
CA PRO A 1127 -15.73 30.46 -11.84
C PRO A 1127 -15.09 29.30 -12.59
N ARG A 1128 -14.77 28.20 -11.91
CA ARG A 1128 -14.17 27.01 -12.52
C ARG A 1128 -15.21 26.06 -13.11
N MET A 1129 -16.45 26.17 -12.65
CA MET A 1129 -17.52 25.19 -12.90
C MET A 1129 -18.53 25.68 -13.95
N PHE A 1130 -18.69 27.00 -14.07
CA PHE A 1130 -19.61 27.62 -15.02
C PHE A 1130 -18.86 28.54 -15.99
N GLU A 1131 -19.36 28.61 -17.22
CA GLU A 1131 -18.88 29.59 -18.19
C GLU A 1131 -19.12 31.04 -17.70
N HIS A 1132 -18.19 31.94 -18.04
CA HIS A 1132 -18.20 33.32 -17.56
C HIS A 1132 -19.51 34.05 -17.83
N ARG A 1133 -20.19 33.78 -18.96
CA ARG A 1133 -21.48 34.38 -19.33
C ARG A 1133 -22.56 34.28 -18.25
N HIS A 1134 -22.54 33.22 -17.44
CA HIS A 1134 -23.53 33.01 -16.37
C HIS A 1134 -23.16 33.71 -15.06
N LEU A 1135 -21.91 34.15 -14.91
CA LEU A 1135 -21.35 34.72 -13.68
C LEU A 1135 -21.10 36.23 -13.75
N LEU A 1136 -21.00 36.81 -14.96
CA LEU A 1136 -20.72 38.24 -15.18
C LEU A 1136 -21.68 39.18 -14.44
N ALA A 1137 -22.96 38.81 -14.33
CA ALA A 1137 -23.95 39.63 -13.62
C ALA A 1137 -23.71 39.72 -12.11
N TYR A 1138 -22.93 38.79 -11.53
CA TYR A 1138 -22.72 38.67 -10.08
C TYR A 1138 -21.29 39.05 -9.65
N GLU A 1139 -20.33 39.07 -10.58
CA GLU A 1139 -18.92 39.38 -10.32
C GLU A 1139 -18.70 40.65 -9.47
N PRO A 1140 -19.35 41.80 -9.76
CA PRO A 1140 -19.07 43.03 -9.01
C PRO A 1140 -19.53 42.97 -7.56
N GLN A 1141 -20.59 42.19 -7.30
CA GLN A 1141 -21.12 41.98 -5.96
C GLN A 1141 -20.23 40.99 -5.19
N VAL A 1142 -19.87 39.87 -5.82
CA VAL A 1142 -19.07 38.81 -5.19
C VAL A 1142 -17.66 39.29 -4.84
N GLN A 1143 -17.01 40.08 -5.70
CA GLN A 1143 -15.69 40.67 -5.39
C GLN A 1143 -15.72 41.56 -4.14
N ARG A 1144 -16.79 42.35 -3.96
CA ARG A 1144 -16.96 43.18 -2.76
C ARG A 1144 -17.15 42.31 -1.52
N ASP A 1145 -18.02 41.31 -1.58
CA ASP A 1145 -18.29 40.41 -0.46
C ASP A 1145 -17.04 39.58 -0.07
N LEU A 1146 -16.26 39.09 -1.05
CA LEU A 1146 -15.00 38.38 -0.82
C LEU A 1146 -13.90 39.29 -0.24
N SER A 1147 -13.90 40.59 -0.58
CA SER A 1147 -12.98 41.55 0.02
C SER A 1147 -13.21 41.72 1.52
N THR A 1148 -14.48 41.70 1.96
CA THR A 1148 -14.84 41.69 3.38
C THR A 1148 -14.39 40.39 4.06
N ALA A 1149 -14.58 39.24 3.40
CA ALA A 1149 -14.16 37.93 3.93
C ALA A 1149 -12.62 37.79 4.09
N CYS A 1150 -11.84 38.52 3.30
CA CYS A 1150 -10.37 38.56 3.45
C CYS A 1150 -9.91 39.18 4.79
N GLY A 1151 -10.79 39.92 5.48
CA GLY A 1151 -10.57 40.51 6.80
C GLY A 1151 -11.08 39.67 7.98
N HIS A 1152 -11.60 38.46 7.76
CA HIS A 1152 -12.24 37.65 8.81
C HIS A 1152 -11.30 37.30 9.98
N GLY A 1153 -11.83 37.23 11.22
CA GLY A 1153 -11.07 36.89 12.43
C GLY A 1153 -10.46 35.47 12.46
N VAL A 1154 -10.83 34.58 11.54
CA VAL A 1154 -10.36 33.18 11.49
C VAL A 1154 -9.36 33.02 10.34
N ARG A 1155 -8.15 32.51 10.64
CA ARG A 1155 -7.05 32.40 9.66
C ARG A 1155 -7.40 31.54 8.45
N GLU A 1156 -8.02 30.38 8.64
CA GLU A 1156 -8.41 29.48 7.54
C GLU A 1156 -9.38 30.13 6.54
N LEU A 1157 -10.36 30.88 7.05
CA LEU A 1157 -11.33 31.58 6.21
C LEU A 1157 -10.69 32.67 5.37
N ARG A 1158 -9.72 33.42 5.92
CA ARG A 1158 -8.97 34.41 5.16
C ARG A 1158 -8.18 33.79 4.00
N ASN A 1159 -7.53 32.65 4.24
CA ASN A 1159 -6.79 31.94 3.20
C ASN A 1159 -7.72 31.46 2.07
N THR A 1160 -8.89 30.91 2.45
CA THR A 1160 -9.91 30.44 1.49
C THR A 1160 -10.51 31.61 0.71
N ALA A 1161 -10.82 32.72 1.38
CA ALA A 1161 -11.36 33.93 0.76
C ALA A 1161 -10.39 34.58 -0.23
N ARG A 1162 -9.08 34.63 0.09
CA ARG A 1162 -8.05 35.13 -0.85
C ARG A 1162 -7.98 34.27 -2.11
N SER A 1163 -8.04 32.96 -1.94
CA SER A 1163 -8.02 32.00 -3.05
C SER A 1163 -9.27 32.16 -3.93
N ALA A 1164 -10.45 32.25 -3.32
CA ALA A 1164 -11.71 32.51 -4.02
C ALA A 1164 -11.69 33.86 -4.76
N ARG A 1165 -11.17 34.92 -4.14
CA ARG A 1165 -11.07 36.24 -4.76
C ARG A 1165 -10.16 36.24 -6.00
N GLY A 1166 -9.05 35.49 -5.94
CA GLY A 1166 -8.19 35.26 -7.09
C GLY A 1166 -8.95 34.62 -8.25
N ALA A 1167 -9.70 33.54 -7.98
CA ALA A 1167 -10.49 32.85 -9.01
C ALA A 1167 -11.57 33.74 -9.66
N TRP A 1168 -12.20 34.63 -8.90
CA TRP A 1168 -13.19 35.57 -9.43
C TRP A 1168 -12.57 36.77 -10.18
N ALA A 1169 -11.27 37.03 -10.06
CA ALA A 1169 -10.61 38.12 -10.79
C ALA A 1169 -10.39 37.78 -12.28
N ASP A 1170 -10.43 36.50 -12.62
CA ASP A 1170 -10.23 36.00 -13.99
C ASP A 1170 -11.54 35.94 -14.80
N VAL A 1171 -12.70 36.15 -14.15
CA VAL A 1171 -14.02 36.16 -14.79
C VAL A 1171 -14.18 37.45 -15.61
N LYS A 1172 -14.24 37.31 -16.94
CA LYS A 1172 -14.33 38.41 -17.93
C LYS A 1172 -15.35 38.11 -19.01
#